data_AF-A0A9E3LKR2-F1
#
_entry.id   AF-A0A9E3LKR2-F1
#
_cell.length_a   1.000
_cell.length_b   1.000
_cell.length_c   1.000
_cell.angle_alpha   90.00
_cell.angle_beta   90.00
_cell.angle_gamma   90.00
#
_symmetry.space_group_name_H-M   'P 1'
#
loop_
_entity.id
_entity.type
_entity.pdbx_description
1 polymer ?
#
loop_
_entity_poly.entity_id
_entity_poly.type
_entity_poly.pdbx_seq_one_letter_code
_entity_poly.pdbx_strand_id
1 'polypeptide(L)'
;MVRVAVRRPFSLVLGVALVAALLVASPPTPVAATPVATHDALYAAFGRVFPDPHGCFQGAPTKSPYANGDVCAGQYVQWDEAMAGLAYLEQLFPRYVQVINLREQYGDHRDFNGESFRTAGLPREDLSRDQKDLYAVKVTDTRSSTPEEDREHFVYSLSIHGIERAGLEGGIRAIEDLATWAACEHASAPATVDCAAEGASPEDPRRLLDPFDEEGRSPTAGEALGDGVMLFMLSNPDGWSRGDYRQGGVFYQRYNGNGMDLNRDWPTVGYADPAYESWSEPESRGFGRWLKFVAEERTKDGHFAGGIDLHGMVTANSLSYTLLGAGQKDYRKNAITVDTAKLMFADAEERLTWSPHVARAEDCPGPVPEPFFGQGRSTAPMCTVQWGTVWDTIEYQITGGMGDWIEHPEVGLGGVGINNEMALSHLAPNNIFEPDIVQLQIEGNKSLIYSQITGLLGEDDIAYEPGGHIAYLEDPQRVSSDGEDFVVPPDVHDLPTQRNIEGTEVTGAQGFEFEVKGIPHGFFNQGMTVQATFTNARAIGVGAGAGIIDVDLVLDYCGPAPGEELFLTHQHSHEVLLDHVVAAHGDAGEHAGDAAHAGEATDQDCTEIGRYFNQSPIYSQAGAQIEINRPQPGIYRIRQNEQRLGPTRYEVAFTRDDAIPGWSDQAPYDVSRTDFFRELNRFV
;
A
#
# COMPACT_ATOMS: atom_id res chain seq x y z
N MET A 1 -11.96 -52.02 -55.67
CA MET A 1 -10.48 -51.96 -55.81
C MET A 1 -10.13 -50.68 -56.55
N VAL A 2 -8.98 -50.10 -56.21
CA VAL A 2 -8.29 -48.94 -56.82
C VAL A 2 -8.54 -47.56 -56.16
N ARG A 3 -7.66 -47.29 -55.17
CA ARG A 3 -6.94 -46.05 -54.81
C ARG A 3 -7.64 -44.68 -54.95
N VAL A 4 -7.96 -44.08 -53.81
CA VAL A 4 -8.12 -42.62 -53.67
C VAL A 4 -6.82 -42.03 -53.12
N ALA A 5 -6.22 -41.11 -53.87
CA ALA A 5 -5.05 -40.34 -53.48
C ALA A 5 -5.47 -39.07 -52.72
N VAL A 6 -4.94 -38.88 -51.53
CA VAL A 6 -5.07 -37.65 -50.74
C VAL A 6 -4.09 -36.61 -51.29
N ARG A 7 -4.58 -35.47 -51.77
CA ARG A 7 -3.81 -34.24 -51.95
C ARG A 7 -4.38 -33.17 -51.02
N ARG A 8 -3.56 -32.69 -50.09
CA ARG A 8 -3.81 -31.52 -49.23
C ARG A 8 -3.58 -30.22 -50.03
N PRO A 9 -4.37 -29.15 -49.83
CA PRO A 9 -3.91 -27.79 -50.05
C PRO A 9 -3.64 -27.12 -48.69
N PHE A 10 -2.36 -27.07 -48.30
CA PHE A 10 -1.86 -26.12 -47.31
C PHE A 10 -1.15 -25.03 -48.10
N SER A 11 -1.79 -23.88 -48.33
CA SER A 11 -1.16 -22.61 -48.75
C SER A 11 -2.23 -21.52 -48.93
N LEU A 12 -2.88 -21.10 -47.85
CA LEU A 12 -3.64 -19.84 -47.82
C LEU A 12 -3.95 -19.37 -46.39
N VAL A 13 -2.92 -19.28 -45.54
CA VAL A 13 -3.04 -18.64 -44.20
C VAL A 13 -1.86 -17.69 -43.90
N LEU A 14 -0.76 -17.76 -44.63
CA LEU A 14 0.44 -16.96 -44.30
C LEU A 14 0.41 -15.50 -44.81
N GLY A 15 -0.58 -15.12 -45.61
CA GLY A 15 -0.63 -13.79 -46.25
C GLY A 15 -1.38 -12.69 -45.48
N VAL A 16 -2.18 -13.05 -44.47
CA VAL A 16 -3.02 -12.08 -43.72
C VAL A 16 -2.37 -11.65 -42.40
N ALA A 17 -1.51 -12.49 -41.81
CA ALA A 17 -0.79 -12.15 -40.57
C ALA A 17 0.31 -11.09 -40.75
N LEU A 18 0.88 -10.95 -41.96
CA LEU A 18 1.99 -10.01 -42.22
C LEU A 18 1.53 -8.59 -42.56
N VAL A 19 0.26 -8.39 -42.94
CA VAL A 19 -0.30 -7.05 -43.22
C VAL A 19 -0.86 -6.40 -41.94
N ALA A 20 -1.26 -7.19 -40.94
CA ALA A 20 -1.65 -6.67 -39.62
C ALA A 20 -0.46 -6.18 -38.77
N ALA A 21 0.75 -6.71 -39.00
CA ALA A 21 1.96 -6.30 -38.27
C ALA A 21 2.63 -5.02 -38.82
N LEU A 22 2.25 -4.55 -40.02
CA LEU A 22 2.85 -3.37 -40.66
C LEU A 22 2.02 -2.08 -40.52
N LEU A 23 0.89 -2.13 -39.79
CA LEU A 23 0.00 -0.97 -39.56
C LEU A 23 0.18 -0.29 -38.19
N VAL A 24 1.15 -0.70 -37.36
CA VAL A 24 1.46 -0.06 -36.05
C VAL A 24 2.92 0.41 -36.00
N ALA A 25 3.33 1.18 -36.99
CA ALA A 25 4.61 1.92 -36.96
C ALA A 25 4.40 3.36 -37.47
N SER A 26 3.36 4.02 -36.95
CA SER A 26 3.42 5.48 -36.90
C SER A 26 4.37 5.82 -35.75
N PRO A 27 5.36 6.71 -35.91
CA PRO A 27 6.08 7.23 -34.74
C PRO A 27 5.03 7.75 -33.77
N PRO A 28 5.10 7.40 -32.46
CA PRO A 28 4.16 7.95 -31.49
C PRO A 28 4.18 9.47 -31.66
N THR A 29 3.02 10.07 -31.94
CA THR A 29 2.86 11.50 -31.73
C THR A 29 3.35 11.77 -30.32
N PRO A 30 4.29 12.70 -30.09
CA PRO A 30 4.77 12.99 -28.75
C PRO A 30 3.54 13.31 -27.90
N VAL A 31 3.23 12.40 -26.98
CA VAL A 31 2.18 12.61 -26.00
C VAL A 31 2.62 13.83 -25.21
N ALA A 32 1.81 14.89 -25.25
CA ALA A 32 2.12 16.12 -24.55
C ALA A 32 2.27 15.81 -23.05
N ALA A 33 3.27 16.42 -22.42
CA ALA A 33 3.47 16.37 -20.97
C ALA A 33 2.19 16.72 -20.20
N THR A 34 2.04 16.19 -18.99
CA THR A 34 0.93 16.60 -18.12
C THR A 34 1.22 18.06 -17.78
N PRO A 35 0.24 18.97 -17.84
CA PRO A 35 0.48 20.32 -17.36
C PRO A 35 0.81 20.23 -15.87
N VAL A 36 2.07 20.46 -15.51
CA VAL A 36 2.54 20.62 -14.13
C VAL A 36 3.42 21.85 -14.09
N ALA A 37 3.11 22.80 -13.21
CA ALA A 37 3.93 23.99 -13.08
C ALA A 37 5.18 23.67 -12.26
N THR A 38 6.34 24.05 -12.80
CA THR A 38 7.64 23.88 -12.14
C THR A 38 8.36 25.22 -11.93
N HIS A 39 7.69 26.32 -12.29
CA HIS A 39 8.16 27.70 -12.15
C HIS A 39 7.00 28.69 -12.41
N ASP A 40 7.18 29.96 -12.03
CA ASP A 40 6.15 31.01 -12.07
C ASP A 40 5.46 31.18 -13.42
N ALA A 41 6.21 31.14 -14.52
CA ALA A 41 5.60 31.31 -15.85
C ALA A 41 4.67 30.15 -16.26
N LEU A 42 4.91 28.92 -15.77
CA LEU A 42 3.95 27.82 -15.98
C LEU A 42 2.78 27.95 -15.00
N TYR A 43 3.03 28.33 -13.75
CA TYR A 43 1.97 28.53 -12.77
C TYR A 43 0.98 29.60 -13.24
N ALA A 44 1.48 30.75 -13.72
CA ALA A 44 0.65 31.81 -14.30
C ALA A 44 -0.12 31.39 -15.57
N ALA A 45 0.32 30.32 -16.25
CA ALA A 45 -0.37 29.80 -17.43
C ALA A 45 -1.38 28.70 -17.07
N PHE A 46 -1.17 28.00 -15.96
CA PHE A 46 -1.93 26.82 -15.57
C PHE A 46 -2.88 27.09 -14.39
N GLY A 47 -2.73 28.22 -13.68
CA GLY A 47 -3.46 28.58 -12.48
C GLY A 47 -3.08 27.76 -11.24
N ARG A 48 -2.41 26.63 -11.42
CA ARG A 48 -2.05 25.65 -10.40
C ARG A 48 -0.73 24.96 -10.73
N VAL A 49 -0.06 24.45 -9.71
CA VAL A 49 1.03 23.47 -9.82
C VAL A 49 0.49 22.18 -10.40
N PHE A 50 -0.63 21.67 -9.87
CA PHE A 50 -1.30 20.46 -10.34
C PHE A 50 -2.73 20.78 -10.81
N PRO A 51 -2.91 21.26 -12.06
CA PRO A 51 -4.23 21.54 -12.61
C PRO A 51 -5.15 20.33 -12.60
N ASP A 52 -6.43 20.57 -12.37
CA ASP A 52 -7.44 19.53 -12.35
C ASP A 52 -7.80 19.06 -13.77
N PRO A 53 -8.28 17.81 -13.93
CA PRO A 53 -8.84 17.34 -15.20
C PRO A 53 -9.95 18.26 -15.75
N HIS A 54 -10.70 18.91 -14.86
CA HIS A 54 -11.77 19.86 -15.22
C HIS A 54 -11.40 21.35 -15.04
N GLY A 55 -10.14 21.70 -14.76
CA GLY A 55 -9.74 23.10 -14.56
C GLY A 55 -10.17 24.03 -15.71
N CYS A 56 -9.97 23.59 -16.95
CA CYS A 56 -10.38 24.40 -18.12
C CYS A 56 -11.90 24.43 -18.42
N PHE A 57 -12.73 23.80 -17.58
CA PHE A 57 -14.19 23.71 -17.74
C PHE A 57 -14.98 24.37 -16.60
N GLN A 58 -14.36 25.26 -15.81
CA GLN A 58 -15.04 25.94 -14.70
C GLN A 58 -16.40 26.52 -15.10
N GLY A 59 -17.44 26.16 -14.34
CA GLY A 59 -18.82 26.61 -14.56
C GLY A 59 -19.57 25.94 -15.73
N ALA A 60 -18.96 24.98 -16.43
CA ALA A 60 -19.65 24.23 -17.47
C ALA A 60 -20.69 23.25 -16.86
N PRO A 61 -21.86 23.04 -17.50
CA PRO A 61 -22.82 22.05 -17.03
C PRO A 61 -22.19 20.66 -16.97
N THR A 62 -22.55 19.86 -15.95
CA THR A 62 -22.05 18.49 -15.75
C THR A 62 -20.53 18.36 -15.56
N LYS A 63 -19.85 19.49 -15.28
CA LYS A 63 -18.44 19.54 -14.90
C LYS A 63 -18.32 19.98 -13.46
N SER A 64 -17.21 19.64 -12.84
CA SER A 64 -17.03 19.92 -11.43
C SER A 64 -17.02 21.43 -11.17
N PRO A 65 -17.82 21.91 -10.21
CA PRO A 65 -17.73 23.29 -9.73
C PRO A 65 -16.53 23.51 -8.79
N TYR A 66 -15.84 22.44 -8.37
CA TYR A 66 -14.72 22.46 -7.43
C TYR A 66 -13.37 22.24 -8.11
N ALA A 67 -13.33 22.18 -9.44
CA ALA A 67 -12.11 21.96 -10.19
C ALA A 67 -11.23 23.21 -10.26
N ASN A 68 -9.95 23.05 -9.95
CA ASN A 68 -8.97 24.14 -9.88
C ASN A 68 -8.00 24.16 -11.07
N GLY A 69 -7.61 25.37 -11.49
CA GLY A 69 -6.64 25.63 -12.57
C GLY A 69 -7.26 26.12 -13.88
N ASP A 70 -6.41 26.67 -14.75
CA ASP A 70 -6.79 27.30 -16.02
C ASP A 70 -6.68 26.37 -17.23
N VAL A 71 -6.09 25.20 -17.04
CA VAL A 71 -5.89 24.17 -18.06
C VAL A 71 -6.43 22.82 -17.58
N CYS A 72 -6.80 21.96 -18.52
CA CYS A 72 -7.23 20.61 -18.18
C CYS A 72 -6.03 19.65 -18.15
N ALA A 73 -5.88 18.90 -17.07
CA ALA A 73 -5.03 17.72 -17.09
C ALA A 73 -5.60 16.70 -18.09
N GLY A 74 -4.73 16.14 -18.94
CA GLY A 74 -5.11 15.18 -19.98
C GLY A 74 -4.52 13.79 -19.79
N GLN A 75 -3.78 13.57 -18.71
CA GLN A 75 -3.16 12.30 -18.33
C GLN A 75 -2.77 12.33 -16.84
N TYR A 76 -2.42 11.16 -16.29
CA TYR A 76 -1.96 11.03 -14.92
C TYR A 76 -0.58 11.66 -14.72
N VAL A 77 -0.37 12.28 -13.56
CA VAL A 77 0.90 12.90 -13.17
C VAL A 77 1.98 11.83 -13.06
N GLN A 78 3.09 12.02 -13.78
CA GLN A 78 4.25 11.12 -13.78
C GLN A 78 5.13 11.33 -12.54
N TRP A 79 6.00 10.37 -12.19
CA TRP A 79 6.83 10.49 -10.98
C TRP A 79 7.69 11.76 -10.99
N ASP A 80 8.45 11.97 -12.08
CA ASP A 80 9.31 13.15 -12.21
C ASP A 80 8.51 14.46 -12.29
N GLU A 81 7.29 14.41 -12.85
CA GLU A 81 6.38 15.56 -12.89
C GLU A 81 5.91 15.92 -11.48
N ALA A 82 5.49 14.93 -10.68
CA ALA A 82 5.10 15.14 -9.29
C ALA A 82 6.25 15.70 -8.44
N MET A 83 7.45 15.12 -8.53
CA MET A 83 8.60 15.59 -7.76
C MET A 83 8.99 17.02 -8.13
N ALA A 84 8.97 17.36 -9.43
CA ALA A 84 9.26 18.73 -9.87
C ALA A 84 8.17 19.73 -9.45
N GLY A 85 6.90 19.33 -9.50
CA GLY A 85 5.77 20.14 -9.04
C GLY A 85 5.81 20.37 -7.54
N LEU A 86 6.03 19.32 -6.75
CA LEU A 86 6.12 19.41 -5.28
C LEU A 86 7.31 20.27 -4.83
N ALA A 87 8.47 20.15 -5.49
CA ALA A 87 9.61 21.02 -5.22
C ALA A 87 9.31 22.49 -5.53
N TYR A 88 8.55 22.77 -6.58
CA TYR A 88 8.10 24.14 -6.87
C TYR A 88 7.03 24.62 -5.88
N LEU A 89 6.14 23.73 -5.43
CA LEU A 89 5.12 24.04 -4.43
C LEU A 89 5.75 24.40 -3.07
N GLU A 90 6.79 23.69 -2.64
CA GLU A 90 7.61 24.04 -1.46
C GLU A 90 8.26 25.43 -1.61
N GLN A 91 8.76 25.77 -2.81
CA GLN A 91 9.31 27.11 -3.07
C GLN A 91 8.25 28.20 -3.02
N LEU A 92 7.03 27.91 -3.50
CA LEU A 92 5.91 28.84 -3.52
C LEU A 92 5.33 29.06 -2.12
N PHE A 93 5.26 28.00 -1.31
CA PHE A 93 4.67 28.00 0.02
C PHE A 93 5.60 27.44 1.10
N PRO A 94 6.81 28.00 1.31
CA PRO A 94 7.81 27.44 2.23
C PRO A 94 7.41 27.54 3.71
N ARG A 95 6.36 28.31 4.02
CA ARG A 95 5.75 28.34 5.36
C ARG A 95 4.94 27.09 5.65
N TYR A 96 4.35 26.47 4.62
CA TYR A 96 3.31 25.46 4.76
C TYR A 96 3.73 24.09 4.24
N VAL A 97 4.54 24.02 3.19
CA VAL A 97 4.92 22.79 2.51
C VAL A 97 6.39 22.51 2.73
N GLN A 98 6.72 21.28 3.10
CA GLN A 98 8.07 20.75 3.14
C GLN A 98 8.12 19.41 2.40
N VAL A 99 9.00 19.28 1.41
CA VAL A 99 9.27 18.01 0.75
C VAL A 99 10.41 17.30 1.49
N ILE A 100 10.10 16.13 2.04
CA ILE A 100 11.00 15.34 2.86
C ILE A 100 11.56 14.20 2.03
N ASN A 101 12.83 14.30 1.63
CA ASN A 101 13.61 13.15 1.17
C ASN A 101 14.14 12.41 2.41
N LEU A 102 13.60 11.21 2.69
CA LEU A 102 13.97 10.47 3.90
C LEU A 102 15.44 10.09 3.92
N ARG A 103 16.02 9.74 2.77
CA ARG A 103 17.43 9.37 2.70
C ARG A 103 18.35 10.55 2.97
N GLU A 104 18.09 11.69 2.35
CA GLU A 104 18.93 12.88 2.53
C GLU A 104 18.82 13.45 3.95
N GLN A 105 17.63 13.39 4.56
CA GLN A 105 17.39 13.99 5.87
C GLN A 105 17.66 13.04 7.04
N TYR A 106 17.49 11.74 6.85
CA TYR A 106 17.55 10.74 7.93
C TYR A 106 18.52 9.58 7.69
N GLY A 107 19.14 9.47 6.50
CA GLY A 107 20.04 8.34 6.17
C GLY A 107 21.29 8.23 7.04
N ASP A 108 21.74 9.35 7.64
CA ASP A 108 22.87 9.38 8.59
C ASP A 108 22.42 9.50 10.06
N HIS A 109 21.10 9.44 10.33
CA HIS A 109 20.57 9.59 11.68
C HIS A 109 20.73 8.29 12.47
N ARG A 110 21.18 8.39 13.71
CA ARG A 110 21.55 7.23 14.56
C ARG A 110 20.43 6.20 14.74
N ASP A 111 19.17 6.67 14.77
CA ASP A 111 17.99 5.83 15.01
C ASP A 111 17.54 5.06 13.75
N PHE A 112 18.18 5.33 12.61
CA PHE A 112 17.94 4.68 11.31
C PHE A 112 19.21 4.03 10.74
N ASN A 113 20.17 3.65 11.59
CA ASN A 113 21.32 2.87 11.16
C ASN A 113 20.85 1.63 10.38
N GLY A 114 21.40 1.43 9.18
CA GLY A 114 21.05 0.32 8.29
C GLY A 114 19.87 0.58 7.34
N GLU A 115 19.12 1.67 7.50
CA GLU A 115 18.03 2.00 6.57
C GLU A 115 18.54 2.69 5.30
N SER A 116 18.12 2.18 4.15
CA SER A 116 18.49 2.76 2.86
C SER A 116 17.63 3.98 2.50
N PHE A 117 16.41 4.05 3.05
CA PHE A 117 15.34 4.96 2.63
C PHE A 117 15.18 5.04 1.11
N ARG A 118 15.26 3.87 0.47
CA ARG A 118 15.12 3.68 -0.96
C ARG A 118 14.15 2.57 -1.27
N THR A 119 13.50 2.66 -2.42
CA THR A 119 12.68 1.58 -2.95
C THR A 119 13.49 0.32 -3.22
N ALA A 120 12.79 -0.81 -3.36
CA ALA A 120 13.38 -2.07 -3.81
C ALA A 120 14.06 -1.89 -5.18
N GLY A 121 13.55 -0.99 -6.01
CA GLY A 121 14.09 -0.54 -7.28
C GLY A 121 13.64 -1.41 -8.45
N LEU A 122 13.41 -0.74 -9.59
CA LEU A 122 13.00 -1.41 -10.82
C LEU A 122 14.17 -2.16 -11.46
N PRO A 123 14.07 -3.47 -11.71
CA PRO A 123 15.16 -4.21 -12.32
C PRO A 123 15.41 -3.79 -13.77
N ARG A 124 16.69 -3.80 -14.15
CA ARG A 124 17.20 -3.42 -15.48
C ARG A 124 17.76 -4.64 -16.22
N GLU A 125 18.00 -4.49 -17.52
CA GLU A 125 18.51 -5.56 -18.39
C GLU A 125 19.88 -6.10 -17.95
N ASP A 126 20.67 -5.29 -17.23
CA ASP A 126 21.98 -5.64 -16.68
C ASP A 126 21.91 -6.23 -15.26
N LEU A 127 20.70 -6.60 -14.79
CA LEU A 127 20.44 -7.13 -13.45
C LEU A 127 20.75 -6.14 -12.31
N SER A 128 20.96 -4.86 -12.61
CA SER A 128 20.93 -3.78 -11.61
C SER A 128 19.50 -3.33 -11.33
N ARG A 129 19.31 -2.51 -10.29
CA ARG A 129 18.01 -1.98 -9.89
C ARG A 129 18.00 -0.45 -9.90
N ASP A 130 16.94 0.12 -10.46
CA ASP A 130 16.63 1.56 -10.44
C ASP A 130 15.91 1.91 -9.14
N GLN A 131 16.67 2.05 -8.06
CA GLN A 131 16.14 2.46 -6.77
C GLN A 131 15.83 3.96 -6.75
N LYS A 132 14.74 4.34 -6.08
CA LYS A 132 14.33 5.72 -5.85
C LYS A 132 14.37 6.02 -4.37
N ASP A 133 14.75 7.23 -3.99
CA ASP A 133 14.68 7.65 -2.59
C ASP A 133 13.20 7.76 -2.17
N LEU A 134 12.89 7.50 -0.89
CA LEU A 134 11.54 7.61 -0.33
C LEU A 134 11.22 9.05 0.03
N TYR A 135 10.02 9.51 -0.33
CA TYR A 135 9.56 10.88 -0.11
C TYR A 135 8.25 10.94 0.64
N ALA A 136 8.17 11.93 1.53
CA ALA A 136 6.92 12.39 2.13
C ALA A 136 6.79 13.90 1.95
N VAL A 137 5.57 14.42 2.02
CA VAL A 137 5.30 15.87 2.03
C VAL A 137 4.65 16.22 3.35
N LYS A 138 5.29 17.09 4.13
CA LYS A 138 4.71 17.65 5.35
C LYS A 138 3.97 18.94 4.99
N VAL A 139 2.72 19.04 5.41
CA VAL A 139 1.88 20.23 5.26
C VAL A 139 1.43 20.69 6.64
N THR A 140 1.96 21.82 7.11
CA THR A 140 1.65 22.41 8.42
C THR A 140 2.15 23.86 8.47
N ASP A 141 1.57 24.71 9.32
CA ASP A 141 2.05 26.08 9.50
C ASP A 141 3.30 26.15 10.40
N THR A 142 4.46 26.34 9.80
CA THR A 142 5.73 26.53 10.53
C THR A 142 5.76 27.76 11.45
N ARG A 143 4.78 28.66 11.35
CA ARG A 143 4.60 29.85 12.20
C ARG A 143 3.41 29.76 13.15
N SER A 144 2.73 28.62 13.23
CA SER A 144 1.63 28.48 14.18
C SER A 144 2.12 28.65 15.62
N SER A 145 1.24 29.22 16.45
CA SER A 145 1.48 29.42 17.88
C SER A 145 1.41 28.12 18.68
N THR A 146 0.77 27.08 18.14
CA THR A 146 0.70 25.74 18.72
C THR A 146 2.03 25.03 18.42
N PRO A 147 2.82 24.60 19.42
CA PRO A 147 4.04 23.82 19.16
C PRO A 147 3.74 22.58 18.32
N GLU A 148 4.65 22.16 17.43
CA GLU A 148 4.42 20.98 16.56
C GLU A 148 4.04 19.74 17.38
N GLU A 149 4.68 19.53 18.54
CA GLU A 149 4.39 18.41 19.46
C GLU A 149 2.98 18.40 20.05
N ASP A 150 2.34 19.56 20.16
CA ASP A 150 0.97 19.72 20.66
C ASP A 150 -0.08 19.70 19.53
N ARG A 151 0.34 19.55 18.25
CA ARG A 151 -0.56 19.49 17.10
C ARG A 151 -1.00 18.06 16.81
N GLU A 152 -2.20 17.93 16.25
CA GLU A 152 -2.72 16.65 15.78
C GLU A 152 -1.97 16.19 14.53
N HIS A 153 -1.40 14.99 14.56
CA HIS A 153 -0.63 14.43 13.46
C HIS A 153 -1.46 13.49 12.60
N PHE A 154 -1.37 13.67 11.28
CA PHE A 154 -2.09 12.88 10.29
C PHE A 154 -1.13 12.25 9.29
N VAL A 155 -1.48 11.07 8.77
CA VAL A 155 -0.73 10.42 7.69
C VAL A 155 -1.64 9.91 6.58
N TYR A 156 -1.26 10.17 5.33
CA TYR A 156 -2.00 9.75 4.14
C TYR A 156 -1.08 9.03 3.17
N SER A 157 -1.38 7.76 2.88
CA SER A 157 -0.70 7.00 1.84
C SER A 157 -1.41 7.21 0.51
N LEU A 158 -0.68 7.66 -0.51
CA LEU A 158 -1.28 8.12 -1.76
C LEU A 158 -1.34 7.08 -2.88
N SER A 159 -0.35 6.20 -2.97
CA SER A 159 -0.28 5.19 -4.03
C SER A 159 0.61 4.07 -3.53
N ILE A 160 0.14 3.35 -2.51
CA ILE A 160 0.79 2.12 -2.03
C ILE A 160 0.73 1.04 -3.11
N HIS A 161 -0.34 1.05 -3.91
CA HIS A 161 -0.40 0.35 -5.18
C HIS A 161 -0.21 1.31 -6.36
N GLY A 162 0.79 1.06 -7.19
CA GLY A 162 1.14 1.97 -8.29
C GLY A 162 0.06 2.12 -9.37
N ILE A 163 -0.80 1.10 -9.57
CA ILE A 163 -1.97 1.15 -10.48
C ILE A 163 -3.13 1.98 -9.96
N GLU A 164 -3.16 2.29 -8.67
CA GLU A 164 -4.28 2.94 -8.00
C GLU A 164 -3.98 4.43 -7.92
N ARG A 165 -4.40 5.18 -8.94
CA ARG A 165 -3.95 6.56 -9.15
C ARG A 165 -4.78 7.60 -8.42
N ALA A 166 -5.97 7.26 -7.96
CA ALA A 166 -6.91 8.20 -7.35
C ALA A 166 -6.35 8.84 -6.08
N GLY A 167 -5.78 8.03 -5.18
CA GLY A 167 -5.15 8.50 -3.96
C GLY A 167 -4.05 9.52 -4.25
N LEU A 168 -3.22 9.25 -5.26
CA LEU A 168 -2.17 10.17 -5.67
C LEU A 168 -2.72 11.45 -6.28
N GLU A 169 -3.55 11.34 -7.30
CA GLU A 169 -4.08 12.51 -8.01
C GLU A 169 -4.83 13.43 -7.06
N GLY A 170 -5.62 12.86 -6.14
CA GLY A 170 -6.33 13.59 -5.10
C GLY A 170 -5.40 14.17 -4.03
N GLY A 171 -4.47 13.36 -3.52
CA GLY A 171 -3.55 13.73 -2.45
C GLY A 171 -2.63 14.90 -2.81
N ILE A 172 -1.99 14.88 -3.99
CA ILE A 172 -1.10 15.97 -4.40
C ILE A 172 -1.85 17.29 -4.60
N ARG A 173 -3.12 17.22 -5.00
CA ARG A 173 -4.00 18.39 -5.14
C ARG A 173 -4.56 18.87 -3.80
N ALA A 174 -4.76 17.97 -2.85
CA ALA A 174 -5.09 18.32 -1.47
C ALA A 174 -3.93 19.06 -0.78
N ILE A 175 -2.68 18.62 -1.00
CA ILE A 175 -1.47 19.34 -0.54
C ILE A 175 -1.49 20.78 -1.06
N GLU A 176 -1.71 20.96 -2.36
CA GLU A 176 -1.76 22.29 -2.97
C GLU A 176 -2.93 23.14 -2.46
N ASP A 177 -4.14 22.58 -2.36
CA ASP A 177 -5.31 23.26 -1.80
C ASP A 177 -5.03 23.77 -0.39
N LEU A 178 -4.61 22.90 0.53
CA LEU A 178 -4.33 23.24 1.93
C LEU A 178 -3.32 24.39 2.05
N ALA A 179 -2.20 24.29 1.33
CA ALA A 179 -1.14 25.29 1.36
C ALA A 179 -1.60 26.63 0.74
N THR A 180 -2.30 26.58 -0.39
CA THR A 180 -2.76 27.76 -1.12
C THR A 180 -3.82 28.51 -0.33
N TRP A 181 -4.84 27.81 0.18
CA TRP A 181 -5.93 28.40 0.94
C TRP A 181 -5.43 29.05 2.24
N ALA A 182 -4.58 28.36 3.00
CA ALA A 182 -3.98 28.92 4.21
C ALA A 182 -3.05 30.11 3.90
N ALA A 183 -2.32 30.07 2.78
CA ALA A 183 -1.49 31.19 2.37
C ALA A 183 -2.32 32.44 2.05
N CYS A 184 -3.45 32.26 1.36
CA CYS A 184 -4.39 33.32 1.02
C CYS A 184 -5.11 33.89 2.25
N GLU A 185 -5.62 33.03 3.13
CA GLU A 185 -6.21 33.41 4.41
C GLU A 185 -5.25 34.26 5.26
N HIS A 186 -3.98 33.89 5.32
CA HIS A 186 -2.97 34.64 6.08
C HIS A 186 -2.36 35.83 5.33
N ALA A 187 -2.87 36.20 4.14
CA ALA A 187 -2.29 37.24 3.27
C ALA A 187 -0.78 37.05 3.03
N SER A 188 -0.35 35.79 2.93
CA SER A 188 1.04 35.36 2.80
C SER A 188 1.34 34.67 1.47
N ALA A 189 0.33 34.49 0.63
CA ALA A 189 0.48 33.94 -0.71
C ALA A 189 1.37 34.87 -1.59
N PRO A 190 2.28 34.30 -2.41
CA PRO A 190 3.04 35.07 -3.39
C PRO A 190 2.15 35.77 -4.40
N ALA A 191 2.63 36.85 -5.02
CA ALA A 191 1.87 37.63 -6.00
C ALA A 191 1.49 36.86 -7.28
N THR A 192 2.10 35.70 -7.53
CA THR A 192 1.77 34.78 -8.62
C THR A 192 0.48 34.00 -8.36
N VAL A 193 0.02 33.91 -7.10
CA VAL A 193 -1.19 33.20 -6.67
C VAL A 193 -2.39 34.15 -6.75
N ASP A 194 -3.45 33.72 -7.44
CA ASP A 194 -4.72 34.44 -7.49
C ASP A 194 -5.66 33.94 -6.38
N CYS A 195 -5.56 34.54 -5.20
CA CYS A 195 -6.42 34.19 -4.06
C CYS A 195 -7.91 34.43 -4.32
N ALA A 196 -8.28 35.30 -5.26
CA ALA A 196 -9.68 35.50 -5.62
C ALA A 196 -10.22 34.32 -6.43
N ALA A 197 -9.40 33.74 -7.32
CA ALA A 197 -9.75 32.52 -8.06
C ALA A 197 -9.85 31.29 -7.13
N GLU A 198 -9.03 31.23 -6.09
CA GLU A 198 -9.06 30.18 -5.07
C GLU A 198 -10.24 30.31 -4.08
N GLY A 199 -10.94 31.44 -4.10
CA GLY A 199 -12.07 31.68 -3.18
C GLY A 199 -11.66 31.68 -1.71
N ALA A 200 -10.44 32.16 -1.41
CA ALA A 200 -9.88 32.22 -0.06
C ALA A 200 -9.25 33.60 0.19
N SER A 201 -9.59 34.23 1.31
CA SER A 201 -9.01 35.54 1.70
C SER A 201 -9.00 35.70 3.23
N PRO A 202 -8.30 36.71 3.78
CA PRO A 202 -8.39 37.01 5.20
C PRO A 202 -9.81 37.37 5.66
N GLU A 203 -10.62 37.97 4.79
CA GLU A 203 -12.00 38.38 5.09
C GLU A 203 -13.02 37.25 4.90
N ASP A 204 -12.70 36.27 4.05
CA ASP A 204 -13.54 35.13 3.69
C ASP A 204 -12.64 33.89 3.51
N PRO A 205 -12.21 33.26 4.63
CA PRO A 205 -11.32 32.11 4.58
C PRO A 205 -12.06 30.86 4.13
N ARG A 206 -11.37 30.01 3.35
CA ARG A 206 -11.93 28.78 2.80
C ARG A 206 -11.95 27.68 3.85
N ARG A 207 -13.10 27.03 4.04
CA ARG A 207 -13.24 25.87 4.93
C ARG A 207 -13.00 24.57 4.20
N LEU A 208 -12.49 23.56 4.92
CA LEU A 208 -12.13 22.29 4.30
C LEU A 208 -13.34 21.57 3.69
N LEU A 209 -14.47 21.58 4.40
CA LEU A 209 -15.71 20.91 3.94
C LEU A 209 -16.64 21.83 3.13
N ASP A 210 -16.17 22.94 2.56
CA ASP A 210 -17.00 23.70 1.62
C ASP A 210 -17.33 22.84 0.38
N PRO A 211 -18.63 22.68 0.01
CA PRO A 211 -19.79 23.45 0.47
C PRO A 211 -20.69 22.78 1.54
N PHE A 212 -20.37 21.58 2.02
CA PHE A 212 -21.18 20.85 3.00
C PHE A 212 -21.34 21.61 4.34
N ASP A 213 -20.40 22.48 4.69
CA ASP A 213 -20.35 23.14 5.99
C ASP A 213 -21.25 24.39 6.13
N GLU A 214 -22.56 24.24 5.94
CA GLU A 214 -23.52 25.36 6.09
C GLU A 214 -23.55 25.98 7.50
N GLU A 215 -23.09 25.24 8.52
CA GLU A 215 -23.06 25.67 9.92
C GLU A 215 -21.71 26.27 10.35
N GLY A 216 -20.68 26.25 9.49
CA GLY A 216 -19.35 26.80 9.77
C GLY A 216 -18.57 26.05 10.85
N ARG A 217 -18.75 24.73 10.95
CA ARG A 217 -18.10 23.85 11.93
C ARG A 217 -16.79 23.22 11.44
N SER A 218 -16.56 23.15 10.12
CA SER A 218 -15.29 22.69 9.55
C SER A 218 -14.21 23.75 9.69
N PRO A 219 -12.98 23.40 10.09
CA PRO A 219 -11.90 24.38 10.20
C PRO A 219 -11.59 25.03 8.84
N THR A 220 -11.08 26.26 8.88
CA THR A 220 -10.40 26.86 7.73
C THR A 220 -9.11 26.10 7.42
N ALA A 221 -8.57 26.27 6.22
CA ALA A 221 -7.25 25.71 5.91
C ALA A 221 -6.15 26.27 6.84
N GLY A 222 -6.24 27.56 7.22
CA GLY A 222 -5.33 28.18 8.18
C GLY A 222 -5.43 27.55 9.58
N GLU A 223 -6.63 27.32 10.09
CA GLU A 223 -6.88 26.62 11.36
C GLU A 223 -6.36 25.18 11.31
N ALA A 224 -6.69 24.44 10.25
CA ALA A 224 -6.25 23.06 10.08
C ALA A 224 -4.73 22.90 10.03
N LEU A 225 -4.02 23.81 9.35
CA LEU A 225 -2.55 23.81 9.34
C LEU A 225 -1.94 24.42 10.60
N GLY A 226 -2.71 25.20 11.35
CA GLY A 226 -2.31 25.77 12.63
C GLY A 226 -2.23 24.72 13.73
N ASP A 227 -3.22 23.84 13.78
CA ASP A 227 -3.37 22.83 14.83
C ASP A 227 -3.10 21.40 14.34
N GLY A 228 -2.82 21.21 13.05
CA GLY A 228 -2.53 19.92 12.44
C GLY A 228 -1.16 19.83 11.75
N VAL A 229 -0.64 18.61 11.67
CA VAL A 229 0.54 18.23 10.87
C VAL A 229 0.13 17.09 9.94
N MET A 230 0.03 17.37 8.64
CA MET A 230 -0.35 16.37 7.65
C MET A 230 0.87 15.83 6.90
N LEU A 231 1.07 14.52 6.94
CA LEU A 231 2.14 13.82 6.24
C LEU A 231 1.57 13.01 5.07
N PHE A 232 1.93 13.38 3.85
CA PHE A 232 1.53 12.66 2.64
C PHE A 232 2.67 11.79 2.14
N MET A 233 2.49 10.48 2.11
CA MET A 233 3.49 9.52 1.68
C MET A 233 3.37 9.19 0.19
N LEU A 234 4.49 9.28 -0.52
CA LEU A 234 4.61 8.76 -1.89
C LEU A 234 5.01 7.28 -1.83
N SER A 235 4.07 6.44 -1.41
CA SER A 235 4.31 5.10 -0.84
C SER A 235 5.01 4.11 -1.79
N ASN A 236 4.69 4.10 -3.10
CA ASN A 236 5.25 3.14 -4.06
C ASN A 236 5.80 3.81 -5.33
N PRO A 237 6.99 4.47 -5.25
CA PRO A 237 7.60 5.13 -6.40
C PRO A 237 7.89 4.17 -7.56
N ASP A 238 8.22 2.92 -7.27
CA ASP A 238 8.51 1.90 -8.27
C ASP A 238 7.27 1.51 -9.08
N GLY A 239 6.19 1.13 -8.40
CA GLY A 239 4.91 0.77 -9.02
C GLY A 239 4.32 1.93 -9.83
N TRP A 240 4.49 3.15 -9.33
CA TRP A 240 4.17 4.37 -10.07
C TRP A 240 5.01 4.48 -11.34
N SER A 241 6.33 4.56 -11.24
CA SER A 241 7.20 4.82 -12.40
C SER A 241 7.13 3.76 -13.49
N ARG A 242 6.73 2.52 -13.20
CA ARG A 242 6.48 1.49 -14.24
C ARG A 242 5.41 1.92 -15.25
N GLY A 243 4.41 2.68 -14.81
CA GLY A 243 3.34 3.17 -15.67
C GLY A 243 3.67 4.48 -16.40
N ASP A 244 4.86 5.04 -16.18
CA ASP A 244 5.23 6.31 -16.78
C ASP A 244 5.41 6.17 -18.31
N TYR A 245 4.58 6.88 -19.10
CA TYR A 245 4.61 6.80 -20.57
C TYR A 245 5.95 7.30 -21.13
N ARG A 246 6.59 8.27 -20.46
CA ARG A 246 7.92 8.80 -20.85
C ARG A 246 9.01 7.76 -20.74
N GLN A 247 8.84 6.77 -19.86
CA GLN A 247 9.75 5.65 -19.67
C GLN A 247 9.38 4.45 -20.57
N GLY A 248 8.42 4.64 -21.49
CA GLY A 248 7.92 3.58 -22.35
C GLY A 248 7.05 2.56 -21.61
N GLY A 249 6.54 2.94 -20.43
CA GLY A 249 5.60 2.15 -19.64
C GLY A 249 4.31 1.88 -20.41
N VAL A 250 3.85 0.62 -20.36
CA VAL A 250 2.62 0.18 -21.04
C VAL A 250 1.45 0.11 -20.05
N PHE A 251 1.74 -0.09 -18.76
CA PHE A 251 0.77 -0.19 -17.66
C PHE A 251 1.45 0.15 -16.33
N TYR A 252 0.69 0.75 -15.40
CA TYR A 252 1.10 0.86 -14.00
C TYR A 252 1.16 -0.55 -13.37
N GLN A 253 1.82 -0.71 -12.23
CA GLN A 253 1.78 -1.98 -11.49
C GLN A 253 1.32 -1.81 -10.05
N ARG A 254 0.55 -2.80 -9.56
CA ARG A 254 0.13 -2.88 -8.16
C ARG A 254 1.33 -2.87 -7.22
N TYR A 255 2.32 -3.66 -7.57
CA TYR A 255 3.41 -4.03 -6.67
C TYR A 255 4.61 -3.08 -6.76
N ASN A 256 5.51 -3.18 -5.77
CA ASN A 256 6.77 -2.43 -5.75
C ASN A 256 7.85 -3.02 -6.68
N GLY A 257 9.10 -2.58 -6.54
CA GLY A 257 10.26 -3.08 -7.28
C GLY A 257 10.44 -4.60 -7.22
N ASN A 258 10.21 -5.19 -6.05
CA ASN A 258 10.25 -6.63 -5.84
C ASN A 258 9.03 -7.33 -6.46
N GLY A 259 7.87 -6.68 -6.51
CA GLY A 259 6.64 -7.37 -6.89
C GLY A 259 5.78 -7.75 -5.69
N MET A 260 6.09 -7.18 -4.52
CA MET A 260 5.28 -7.30 -3.31
C MET A 260 4.10 -6.33 -3.31
N ASP A 261 3.00 -6.82 -2.73
CA ASP A 261 1.89 -5.99 -2.29
C ASP A 261 2.29 -5.29 -0.99
N LEU A 262 2.62 -3.99 -1.09
CA LEU A 262 3.01 -3.19 0.06
C LEU A 262 1.87 -3.05 1.08
N ASN A 263 0.61 -3.22 0.68
CA ASN A 263 -0.53 -3.22 1.59
C ASN A 263 -0.82 -4.61 2.20
N ARG A 264 0.16 -5.51 2.18
CA ARG A 264 0.22 -6.72 3.01
C ARG A 264 1.50 -6.82 3.84
N ASP A 265 2.38 -5.82 3.71
CA ASP A 265 3.71 -5.81 4.30
C ASP A 265 3.77 -5.02 5.62
N TRP A 266 2.63 -4.59 6.18
CA TRP A 266 2.62 -3.86 7.45
C TRP A 266 2.45 -4.80 8.66
N PRO A 267 3.00 -4.47 9.84
CA PRO A 267 2.78 -5.25 11.05
C PRO A 267 1.30 -5.30 11.40
N THR A 268 0.79 -6.50 11.65
CA THR A 268 -0.59 -6.73 12.11
C THR A 268 -0.57 -7.63 13.32
N VAL A 269 -1.32 -7.26 14.35
CA VAL A 269 -1.57 -8.15 15.49
C VAL A 269 -2.74 -9.06 15.14
N GLY A 270 -2.53 -10.37 15.28
CA GLY A 270 -3.52 -11.37 14.88
C GLY A 270 -3.03 -12.20 13.70
N TYR A 271 -3.96 -12.63 12.85
CA TYR A 271 -3.63 -13.42 11.66
C TYR A 271 -2.85 -12.54 10.67
N ALA A 272 -1.71 -13.05 10.20
CA ALA A 272 -1.02 -12.56 9.02
C ALA A 272 -0.93 -13.75 8.05
N ASP A 273 -1.21 -13.51 6.77
CA ASP A 273 -1.03 -14.54 5.76
C ASP A 273 0.47 -14.92 5.71
N PRO A 274 0.83 -16.22 5.90
CA PRO A 274 2.21 -16.68 5.94
C PRO A 274 3.05 -16.36 4.69
N ALA A 275 2.41 -15.98 3.59
CA ALA A 275 3.08 -15.51 2.39
C ALA A 275 3.65 -14.08 2.49
N TYR A 276 3.31 -13.36 3.56
CA TYR A 276 3.81 -12.02 3.85
C TYR A 276 4.59 -12.01 5.15
N GLU A 277 5.69 -11.29 5.11
CA GLU A 277 6.50 -10.99 6.27
C GLU A 277 6.47 -9.48 6.45
N SER A 278 5.99 -8.99 7.59
CA SER A 278 5.84 -7.55 7.76
C SER A 278 7.19 -6.83 7.74
N TRP A 279 7.22 -5.65 7.15
CA TRP A 279 8.41 -4.82 6.94
C TRP A 279 9.54 -5.52 6.17
N SER A 280 9.19 -6.53 5.37
CA SER A 280 10.15 -7.18 4.48
C SER A 280 10.57 -6.27 3.32
N GLU A 281 9.70 -5.33 2.95
CA GLU A 281 9.97 -4.41 1.85
C GLU A 281 10.56 -3.08 2.34
N PRO A 282 11.57 -2.54 1.63
CA PRO A 282 12.29 -1.35 2.09
C PRO A 282 11.40 -0.09 2.09
N GLU A 283 10.34 -0.04 1.28
CA GLU A 283 9.33 1.02 1.31
C GLU A 283 8.57 1.01 2.65
N SER A 284 7.91 -0.10 2.99
CA SER A 284 7.10 -0.21 4.21
C SER A 284 7.96 -0.10 5.47
N ARG A 285 9.15 -0.71 5.48
CA ARG A 285 10.11 -0.60 6.60
C ARG A 285 10.60 0.85 6.76
N GLY A 286 11.02 1.49 5.67
CA GLY A 286 11.54 2.86 5.70
C GLY A 286 10.49 3.85 6.18
N PHE A 287 9.28 3.81 5.63
CA PHE A 287 8.18 4.68 6.09
C PHE A 287 7.69 4.32 7.48
N GLY A 288 7.52 3.04 7.79
CA GLY A 288 7.06 2.58 9.11
C GLY A 288 8.00 3.02 10.24
N ARG A 289 9.31 2.85 10.07
CA ARG A 289 10.31 3.33 11.05
C ARG A 289 10.32 4.85 11.17
N TRP A 290 10.26 5.57 10.05
CA TRP A 290 10.23 7.03 10.08
C TRP A 290 8.97 7.57 10.76
N LEU A 291 7.79 7.01 10.48
CA LEU A 291 6.54 7.42 11.12
C LEU A 291 6.52 7.11 12.62
N LYS A 292 7.06 5.96 13.05
CA LYS A 292 7.22 5.67 14.47
C LYS A 292 8.14 6.67 15.17
N PHE A 293 9.27 7.00 14.55
CA PHE A 293 10.14 8.06 15.05
C PHE A 293 9.43 9.40 15.14
N VAL A 294 8.60 9.78 14.15
CA VAL A 294 7.77 10.99 14.23
C VAL A 294 6.78 10.89 15.39
N ALA A 295 6.09 9.76 15.55
CA ALA A 295 5.17 9.55 16.66
C ALA A 295 5.88 9.77 18.01
N GLU A 296 7.01 9.11 18.22
CA GLU A 296 7.77 9.12 19.48
C GLU A 296 8.44 10.47 19.78
N GLU A 297 8.99 11.14 18.77
CA GLU A 297 9.86 12.31 18.97
C GLU A 297 9.19 13.65 18.62
N ARG A 298 8.06 13.63 17.91
CA ARG A 298 7.38 14.84 17.39
C ARG A 298 5.94 14.97 17.83
N THR A 299 5.41 14.00 18.57
CA THR A 299 4.07 14.11 19.16
C THR A 299 4.19 14.00 20.68
N LYS A 300 3.33 14.71 21.40
CA LYS A 300 3.35 14.74 22.86
C LYS A 300 3.02 13.40 23.52
N ASP A 301 2.08 12.66 22.92
CA ASP A 301 1.55 11.43 23.50
C ASP A 301 2.14 10.17 22.85
N GLY A 302 2.97 10.30 21.80
CA GLY A 302 3.53 9.17 21.06
C GLY A 302 2.59 8.62 19.98
N HIS A 303 1.55 9.36 19.60
CA HIS A 303 0.43 8.89 18.79
C HIS A 303 0.06 9.90 17.69
N PHE A 304 -0.48 9.39 16.60
CA PHE A 304 -1.12 10.19 15.57
C PHE A 304 -2.61 10.35 15.88
N ALA A 305 -3.22 11.43 15.38
CA ALA A 305 -4.67 11.62 15.41
C ALA A 305 -5.37 10.61 14.51
N GLY A 306 -4.89 10.46 13.27
CA GLY A 306 -5.45 9.53 12.30
C GLY A 306 -4.67 9.43 11.00
N GLY A 307 -5.18 8.61 10.10
CA GLY A 307 -4.62 8.49 8.76
C GLY A 307 -5.48 7.66 7.83
N ILE A 308 -5.18 7.75 6.53
CA ILE A 308 -5.90 7.02 5.48
C ILE A 308 -4.92 6.35 4.54
N ASP A 309 -5.13 5.07 4.27
CA ASP A 309 -4.54 4.41 3.10
C ASP A 309 -5.49 4.53 1.90
N LEU A 310 -5.12 5.37 0.93
CA LEU A 310 -5.97 5.74 -0.20
C LEU A 310 -5.75 4.79 -1.38
N HIS A 311 -6.71 3.88 -1.61
CA HIS A 311 -6.65 2.91 -2.71
C HIS A 311 -7.56 3.24 -3.88
N GLY A 312 -7.48 2.36 -4.87
CA GLY A 312 -8.36 2.26 -6.01
C GLY A 312 -8.77 0.84 -6.29
N MET A 313 -10.00 0.65 -6.79
CA MET A 313 -10.48 -0.65 -7.24
C MET A 313 -10.95 -0.59 -8.70
N VAL A 314 -11.14 -1.77 -9.31
CA VAL A 314 -11.48 -1.87 -10.73
C VAL A 314 -12.90 -1.36 -10.97
N THR A 315 -13.87 -1.92 -10.24
CA THR A 315 -15.30 -1.69 -10.41
C THR A 315 -15.97 -1.79 -9.05
N ALA A 316 -17.04 -1.03 -8.85
CA ALA A 316 -17.88 -1.15 -7.66
C ALA A 316 -19.25 -0.49 -7.87
N ASN A 317 -20.19 -0.74 -6.95
CA ASN A 317 -21.52 -0.11 -6.97
C ASN A 317 -21.53 1.31 -6.37
N SER A 318 -20.47 1.68 -5.67
CA SER A 318 -20.26 3.01 -5.09
C SER A 318 -18.93 3.58 -5.59
N LEU A 319 -18.85 4.89 -5.78
CA LEU A 319 -17.62 5.54 -6.22
C LEU A 319 -16.52 5.41 -5.18
N SER A 320 -16.84 5.48 -3.89
CA SER A 320 -15.87 5.37 -2.81
C SER A 320 -16.38 4.44 -1.71
N TYR A 321 -15.46 3.71 -1.08
CA TYR A 321 -15.73 2.91 0.12
C TYR A 321 -14.83 3.39 1.25
N THR A 322 -15.43 3.76 2.37
CA THR A 322 -14.72 4.06 3.62
C THR A 322 -14.71 2.79 4.46
N LEU A 323 -13.56 2.12 4.49
CA LEU A 323 -13.40 0.82 5.12
C LEU A 323 -12.85 1.02 6.53
N LEU A 324 -13.64 0.60 7.52
CA LEU A 324 -13.25 0.62 8.92
C LEU A 324 -12.33 -0.57 9.16
N GLY A 325 -11.06 -0.27 9.45
CA GLY A 325 -10.01 -1.25 9.66
C GLY A 325 -10.27 -2.19 10.85
N ALA A 326 -9.58 -3.32 10.87
CA ALA A 326 -9.69 -4.35 11.91
C ALA A 326 -8.81 -4.05 13.14
N GLY A 327 -8.33 -2.82 13.29
CA GLY A 327 -7.44 -2.41 14.37
C GLY A 327 -8.07 -2.51 15.77
N GLN A 328 -7.21 -2.53 16.78
CA GLN A 328 -7.63 -2.53 18.18
C GLN A 328 -8.21 -1.17 18.57
N LYS A 329 -9.51 -1.15 18.89
CA LYS A 329 -10.26 0.06 19.26
C LYS A 329 -10.90 -0.12 20.64
N ASP A 330 -10.70 0.88 21.50
CA ASP A 330 -11.61 1.06 22.63
C ASP A 330 -12.94 1.67 22.15
N TYR A 331 -13.90 1.83 23.07
CA TYR A 331 -15.21 2.38 22.72
C TYR A 331 -15.12 3.78 22.11
N ARG A 332 -14.32 4.67 22.71
CA ARG A 332 -14.18 6.06 22.26
C ARG A 332 -13.64 6.08 20.84
N LYS A 333 -12.54 5.37 20.60
CA LYS A 333 -11.91 5.28 19.29
C LYS A 333 -12.86 4.72 18.24
N ASN A 334 -13.60 3.66 18.56
CA ASN A 334 -14.58 3.09 17.64
C ASN A 334 -15.69 4.10 17.26
N ALA A 335 -16.18 4.88 18.23
CA ALA A 335 -17.18 5.90 17.98
C ALA A 335 -16.63 7.04 17.11
N ILE A 336 -15.41 7.53 17.39
CA ILE A 336 -14.74 8.54 16.55
C ILE A 336 -14.52 8.02 15.12
N THR A 337 -14.08 6.77 14.95
CA THR A 337 -13.90 6.13 13.64
C THR A 337 -15.22 6.10 12.85
N VAL A 338 -16.34 5.77 13.50
CA VAL A 338 -17.67 5.76 12.88
C VAL A 338 -18.14 7.18 12.55
N ASP A 339 -17.95 8.16 13.44
CA ASP A 339 -18.40 9.53 13.20
C ASP A 339 -17.57 10.21 12.10
N THR A 340 -16.27 9.90 12.03
CA THR A 340 -15.40 10.28 10.90
C THR A 340 -15.93 9.71 9.58
N ALA A 341 -16.30 8.42 9.54
CA ALA A 341 -16.86 7.81 8.34
C ALA A 341 -18.21 8.40 7.91
N LYS A 342 -19.07 8.76 8.87
CA LYS A 342 -20.32 9.49 8.57
C LYS A 342 -20.05 10.87 8.00
N LEU A 343 -19.04 11.58 8.50
CA LEU A 343 -18.65 12.88 7.99
C LEU A 343 -18.12 12.79 6.55
N MET A 344 -17.29 11.78 6.26
CA MET A 344 -16.83 11.47 4.90
C MET A 344 -18.00 11.18 3.96
N PHE A 345 -18.96 10.37 4.40
CA PHE A 345 -20.18 10.09 3.64
C PHE A 345 -20.96 11.37 3.33
N ALA A 346 -21.17 12.22 4.33
CA ALA A 346 -21.96 13.44 4.19
C ALA A 346 -21.30 14.48 3.28
N ASP A 347 -19.98 14.68 3.39
CA ASP A 347 -19.25 15.58 2.48
C ASP A 347 -19.29 15.06 1.03
N ALA A 348 -19.09 13.75 0.83
CA ALA A 348 -19.12 13.16 -0.50
C ALA A 348 -20.50 13.25 -1.18
N GLU A 349 -21.60 13.17 -0.42
CA GLU A 349 -22.98 13.37 -0.91
C GLU A 349 -23.21 14.77 -1.51
N GLU A 350 -22.49 15.79 -1.06
CA GLU A 350 -22.58 17.14 -1.61
C GLU A 350 -21.47 17.42 -2.65
N ARG A 351 -20.27 16.89 -2.42
CA ARG A 351 -19.09 17.15 -3.25
C ARG A 351 -19.14 16.40 -4.58
N LEU A 352 -19.75 15.22 -4.67
CA LEU A 352 -19.63 14.36 -5.86
C LEU A 352 -20.86 14.38 -6.78
N THR A 353 -21.99 14.91 -6.30
CA THR A 353 -23.27 14.81 -7.01
C THR A 353 -23.46 15.83 -8.15
N TRP A 354 -22.44 16.64 -8.45
CA TRP A 354 -22.43 17.44 -9.68
C TRP A 354 -22.35 16.57 -10.94
N SER A 355 -21.82 15.35 -10.81
CA SER A 355 -21.62 14.43 -11.94
C SER A 355 -22.85 13.55 -12.16
N PRO A 356 -23.29 13.36 -13.41
CA PRO A 356 -24.36 12.40 -13.72
C PRO A 356 -23.95 10.93 -13.49
N HIS A 357 -22.67 10.67 -13.19
CA HIS A 357 -22.15 9.33 -12.93
C HIS A 357 -22.32 8.88 -11.47
N VAL A 358 -22.71 9.80 -10.59
CA VAL A 358 -22.84 9.57 -9.15
C VAL A 358 -24.23 10.01 -8.71
N ALA A 359 -24.88 9.21 -7.87
CA ALA A 359 -26.16 9.51 -7.27
C ALA A 359 -26.05 9.49 -5.75
N ARG A 360 -26.88 10.32 -5.13
CA ARG A 360 -27.08 10.32 -3.69
C ARG A 360 -27.53 8.96 -3.21
N ALA A 361 -27.26 8.64 -1.95
CA ALA A 361 -27.63 7.35 -1.38
C ALA A 361 -29.14 7.06 -1.48
N GLU A 362 -29.99 8.09 -1.37
CA GLU A 362 -31.46 7.96 -1.51
C GLU A 362 -31.93 7.65 -2.94
N ASP A 363 -31.14 8.07 -3.94
CA ASP A 363 -31.40 7.88 -5.37
C ASP A 363 -30.54 6.75 -5.97
N CYS A 364 -29.74 6.07 -5.14
CA CYS A 364 -28.82 5.06 -5.63
C CYS A 364 -29.62 3.90 -6.23
N PRO A 365 -29.31 3.45 -7.47
CA PRO A 365 -30.12 2.46 -8.19
C PRO A 365 -30.09 1.04 -7.59
N GLY A 366 -29.54 0.86 -6.39
CA GLY A 366 -29.33 -0.43 -5.74
C GLY A 366 -28.17 -1.19 -6.38
N PRO A 367 -28.13 -2.53 -6.25
CA PRO A 367 -27.10 -3.35 -6.89
C PRO A 367 -27.28 -3.32 -8.42
N VAL A 368 -26.68 -2.32 -9.05
CA VAL A 368 -26.49 -2.27 -10.50
C VAL A 368 -25.38 -3.24 -10.91
N PRO A 369 -25.41 -3.78 -12.15
CA PRO A 369 -24.26 -4.49 -12.70
C PRO A 369 -23.04 -3.60 -12.60
N GLU A 370 -21.95 -4.13 -12.04
CA GLU A 370 -20.73 -3.37 -11.81
C GLU A 370 -20.27 -2.65 -13.09
N PRO A 371 -20.02 -1.34 -13.03
CA PRO A 371 -19.60 -0.57 -14.19
C PRO A 371 -18.22 -1.03 -14.64
N PHE A 372 -18.13 -1.68 -15.81
CA PHE A 372 -16.86 -2.15 -16.37
C PHE A 372 -16.32 -1.20 -17.43
N PHE A 373 -15.00 -1.01 -17.46
CA PHE A 373 -14.30 -0.22 -18.48
C PHE A 373 -14.66 -0.69 -19.91
N GLY A 374 -15.22 0.20 -20.72
CA GLY A 374 -15.56 -0.08 -22.11
C GLY A 374 -16.96 -0.66 -22.35
N GLN A 375 -17.75 -0.92 -21.31
CA GLN A 375 -19.20 -0.99 -21.49
C GLN A 375 -19.77 0.43 -21.63
N GLY A 376 -20.82 0.59 -22.44
CA GLY A 376 -21.42 1.89 -22.69
C GLY A 376 -21.79 2.62 -21.39
N ARG A 377 -21.98 3.94 -21.48
CA ARG A 377 -22.38 4.90 -20.42
C ARG A 377 -23.69 4.55 -19.63
N SER A 378 -24.13 3.29 -19.61
CA SER A 378 -25.48 2.84 -19.22
C SER A 378 -25.60 2.17 -17.84
N THR A 379 -24.54 2.09 -17.04
CA THR A 379 -24.62 1.61 -15.63
C THR A 379 -24.53 2.74 -14.60
N ALA A 380 -24.51 4.00 -15.05
CA ALA A 380 -24.64 5.17 -14.18
C ALA A 380 -26.10 5.33 -13.69
N PRO A 381 -26.30 5.82 -12.44
CA PRO A 381 -25.26 6.32 -11.52
C PRO A 381 -24.76 5.29 -10.48
N MET A 382 -23.49 5.37 -10.07
CA MET A 382 -22.97 4.70 -8.86
C MET A 382 -23.47 5.43 -7.60
N CYS A 383 -23.54 4.76 -6.44
CA CYS A 383 -23.70 5.51 -5.19
C CYS A 383 -22.44 6.38 -4.94
N THR A 384 -22.53 7.43 -4.14
CA THR A 384 -21.39 8.26 -3.71
C THR A 384 -20.39 7.47 -2.87
N VAL A 385 -20.77 7.09 -1.65
CA VAL A 385 -19.95 6.45 -0.63
C VAL A 385 -20.72 5.32 0.02
N GLN A 386 -20.06 4.19 0.22
CA GLN A 386 -20.44 3.18 1.22
C GLN A 386 -19.40 3.17 2.34
N TRP A 387 -19.82 2.82 3.55
CA TRP A 387 -18.89 2.70 4.67
C TRP A 387 -19.30 1.54 5.58
N GLY A 388 -18.32 0.92 6.21
CA GLY A 388 -18.51 -0.28 7.03
C GLY A 388 -17.19 -0.98 7.27
N THR A 389 -17.20 -2.11 7.97
CA THR A 389 -15.99 -2.92 8.11
C THR A 389 -15.55 -3.44 6.74
N VAL A 390 -14.25 -3.68 6.56
CA VAL A 390 -13.69 -4.23 5.31
C VAL A 390 -14.55 -5.41 4.80
N TRP A 391 -14.85 -6.36 5.69
CA TRP A 391 -15.67 -7.53 5.38
C TRP A 391 -17.09 -7.18 4.92
N ASP A 392 -17.77 -6.26 5.62
CA ASP A 392 -19.16 -5.88 5.30
C ASP A 392 -19.27 -5.10 3.99
N THR A 393 -18.19 -4.46 3.55
CA THR A 393 -18.19 -3.59 2.37
C THR A 393 -17.70 -4.25 1.09
N ILE A 394 -16.59 -4.99 1.16
CA ILE A 394 -15.90 -5.55 -0.02
C ILE A 394 -15.75 -7.08 0.05
N GLU A 395 -16.39 -7.72 1.04
CA GLU A 395 -16.54 -9.18 1.16
C GLU A 395 -15.23 -9.99 1.26
N TYR A 396 -14.14 -9.38 1.72
CA TYR A 396 -12.91 -10.09 2.10
C TYR A 396 -12.20 -9.42 3.28
N GLN A 397 -11.20 -10.11 3.84
CA GLN A 397 -10.39 -9.59 4.96
C GLN A 397 -8.98 -9.22 4.48
N ILE A 398 -8.46 -8.10 5.00
CA ILE A 398 -7.08 -7.68 4.81
C ILE A 398 -6.29 -8.01 6.08
N THR A 399 -5.04 -8.43 5.90
CA THR A 399 -4.03 -8.55 6.95
C THR A 399 -2.74 -7.94 6.43
N GLY A 400 -1.98 -7.27 7.28
CA GLY A 400 -0.78 -6.55 6.86
C GLY A 400 -1.06 -5.22 6.16
N GLY A 401 -2.26 -4.66 6.35
CA GLY A 401 -2.67 -3.41 5.72
C GLY A 401 -2.16 -2.17 6.47
N MET A 402 -1.80 -1.12 5.74
CA MET A 402 -1.29 0.13 6.32
C MET A 402 -2.36 0.83 7.17
N GLY A 403 -3.61 0.89 6.71
CA GLY A 403 -4.69 1.52 7.48
C GLY A 403 -4.95 0.83 8.82
N ASP A 404 -4.86 -0.50 8.87
CA ASP A 404 -4.96 -1.27 10.12
C ASP A 404 -3.75 -1.02 11.04
N TRP A 405 -2.55 -0.92 10.45
CA TRP A 405 -1.34 -0.58 11.20
C TRP A 405 -1.38 0.85 11.77
N ILE A 406 -1.84 1.85 11.03
CA ILE A 406 -2.06 3.22 11.55
C ILE A 406 -2.95 3.18 12.80
N GLU A 407 -3.97 2.33 12.79
CA GLU A 407 -4.93 2.23 13.86
C GLU A 407 -4.37 1.57 15.14
N HIS A 408 -3.35 0.73 15.03
CA HIS A 408 -2.92 -0.07 16.15
C HIS A 408 -2.13 0.75 17.20
N PRO A 409 -2.48 0.71 18.50
CA PRO A 409 -1.81 1.51 19.52
C PRO A 409 -0.38 1.05 19.84
N GLU A 410 -0.12 -0.26 19.86
CA GLU A 410 1.20 -0.78 20.28
C GLU A 410 2.19 -0.95 19.12
N VAL A 411 1.80 -1.67 18.06
CA VAL A 411 2.69 -1.88 16.91
C VAL A 411 2.64 -0.75 15.88
N GLY A 412 1.65 0.13 15.96
CA GLY A 412 1.29 1.13 14.96
C GLY A 412 1.50 2.58 15.39
N LEU A 413 0.60 3.46 14.96
CA LEU A 413 0.60 4.90 15.30
C LEU A 413 -0.50 5.30 16.29
N GLY A 414 -1.37 4.36 16.67
CA GLY A 414 -2.44 4.57 17.62
C GLY A 414 -3.55 5.55 17.21
N GLY A 415 -3.55 6.05 15.97
CA GLY A 415 -4.54 7.01 15.46
C GLY A 415 -5.81 6.35 14.92
N VAL A 416 -6.76 7.14 14.42
CA VAL A 416 -7.92 6.64 13.68
C VAL A 416 -7.51 6.25 12.26
N GLY A 417 -7.31 4.97 12.01
CA GLY A 417 -6.95 4.42 10.70
C GLY A 417 -8.17 4.11 9.85
N ILE A 418 -8.16 4.57 8.60
CA ILE A 418 -9.17 4.26 7.58
C ILE A 418 -8.47 3.64 6.38
N ASN A 419 -9.06 2.60 5.79
CA ASN A 419 -8.70 2.19 4.43
C ASN A 419 -9.77 2.75 3.48
N ASN A 420 -9.39 3.18 2.30
CA ASN A 420 -10.34 3.63 1.28
C ASN A 420 -10.18 2.83 0.00
N GLU A 421 -11.28 2.51 -0.67
CA GLU A 421 -11.24 2.02 -2.05
C GLU A 421 -12.01 2.99 -2.97
N MET A 422 -11.35 3.53 -3.98
CA MET A 422 -11.94 4.41 -5.00
C MET A 422 -12.21 3.65 -6.31
N ALA A 423 -13.47 3.58 -6.74
CA ALA A 423 -13.86 2.86 -7.93
C ALA A 423 -13.24 3.44 -9.21
N LEU A 424 -13.04 2.56 -10.21
CA LEU A 424 -12.48 2.88 -11.52
C LEU A 424 -11.06 3.46 -11.46
N SER A 425 -10.33 3.22 -10.37
CA SER A 425 -8.99 3.77 -10.18
C SER A 425 -7.88 2.73 -10.31
N HIS A 426 -8.23 1.45 -10.42
CA HIS A 426 -7.28 0.38 -10.65
C HIS A 426 -7.01 0.21 -12.16
N LEU A 427 -5.93 0.82 -12.64
CA LEU A 427 -5.59 0.92 -14.06
C LEU A 427 -4.98 -0.38 -14.63
N ALA A 428 -5.85 -1.35 -14.96
CA ALA A 428 -5.45 -2.60 -15.61
C ALA A 428 -6.49 -3.02 -16.68
N PRO A 429 -6.09 -3.40 -17.91
CA PRO A 429 -4.72 -3.50 -18.43
C PRO A 429 -4.21 -2.22 -19.12
N ASN A 430 -4.91 -1.09 -19.03
CA ASN A 430 -4.52 0.16 -19.72
C ASN A 430 -4.49 1.37 -18.78
N ASN A 431 -3.77 2.40 -19.19
CA ASN A 431 -3.58 3.66 -18.49
C ASN A 431 -4.50 4.77 -19.03
N ILE A 432 -5.72 4.42 -19.47
CA ILE A 432 -6.64 5.41 -20.04
C ILE A 432 -6.96 6.46 -18.98
N PHE A 433 -6.76 7.72 -19.35
CA PHE A 433 -7.14 8.86 -18.56
C PHE A 433 -8.50 9.35 -19.05
N GLU A 434 -9.53 9.19 -18.21
CA GLU A 434 -10.88 9.69 -18.49
C GLU A 434 -11.16 10.88 -17.56
N PRO A 435 -11.09 12.14 -18.06
CA PRO A 435 -11.11 13.33 -17.21
C PRO A 435 -12.30 13.42 -16.26
N ASP A 436 -13.49 13.00 -16.72
CA ASP A 436 -14.72 13.01 -15.90
C ASP A 436 -14.62 12.08 -14.68
N ILE A 437 -14.02 10.90 -14.85
CA ILE A 437 -13.84 9.92 -13.78
C ILE A 437 -12.68 10.33 -12.87
N VAL A 438 -11.57 10.79 -13.43
CA VAL A 438 -10.42 11.22 -12.62
C VAL A 438 -10.76 12.44 -11.78
N GLN A 439 -11.56 13.38 -12.27
CA GLN A 439 -12.03 14.51 -11.45
C GLN A 439 -12.85 14.03 -10.24
N LEU A 440 -13.77 13.08 -10.45
CA LEU A 440 -14.55 12.47 -9.36
C LEU A 440 -13.65 11.79 -8.33
N GLN A 441 -12.61 11.10 -8.78
CA GLN A 441 -11.64 10.43 -7.91
C GLN A 441 -10.82 11.42 -7.08
N ILE A 442 -10.38 12.52 -7.69
CA ILE A 442 -9.66 13.60 -7.01
C ILE A 442 -10.52 14.17 -5.89
N GLU A 443 -11.78 14.50 -6.18
CA GLU A 443 -12.69 15.08 -5.20
C GLU A 443 -13.12 14.08 -4.13
N GLY A 444 -13.30 12.81 -4.48
CA GLY A 444 -13.57 11.76 -3.52
C GLY A 444 -12.42 11.59 -2.52
N ASN A 445 -11.17 11.68 -2.99
CA ASN A 445 -10.00 11.64 -2.11
C ASN A 445 -9.86 12.91 -1.25
N LYS A 446 -10.12 14.09 -1.83
CA LYS A 446 -10.17 15.35 -1.05
C LYS A 446 -11.23 15.28 0.04
N SER A 447 -12.40 14.73 -0.26
CA SER A 447 -13.48 14.50 0.71
C SER A 447 -13.00 13.68 1.92
N LEU A 448 -12.36 12.54 1.66
CA LEU A 448 -11.82 11.67 2.71
C LEU A 448 -10.80 12.39 3.60
N ILE A 449 -9.82 13.06 2.98
CA ILE A 449 -8.76 13.78 3.68
C ILE A 449 -9.35 14.91 4.54
N TYR A 450 -10.17 15.78 3.94
CA TYR A 450 -10.74 16.95 4.60
C TYR A 450 -11.71 16.57 5.72
N SER A 451 -12.50 15.52 5.55
CA SER A 451 -13.40 15.01 6.58
C SER A 451 -12.65 14.39 7.75
N GLN A 452 -11.55 13.65 7.51
CA GLN A 452 -10.76 13.13 8.63
C GLN A 452 -10.09 14.24 9.43
N ILE A 453 -9.49 15.23 8.75
CA ILE A 453 -8.89 16.40 9.42
C ILE A 453 -9.97 17.12 10.25
N THR A 454 -11.12 17.41 9.65
CA THR A 454 -12.22 18.10 10.34
C THR A 454 -12.73 17.30 11.54
N GLY A 455 -12.94 16.00 11.38
CA GLY A 455 -13.51 15.14 12.42
C GLY A 455 -12.57 14.91 13.60
N LEU A 456 -11.25 14.99 13.40
CA LEU A 456 -10.26 14.67 14.44
C LEU A 456 -9.59 15.92 15.04
N LEU A 457 -9.65 17.08 14.38
CA LEU A 457 -9.32 18.35 15.01
C LEU A 457 -10.42 18.85 15.97
N GLY A 458 -11.63 18.30 15.86
CA GLY A 458 -12.70 18.53 16.82
C GLY A 458 -12.59 17.61 18.03
N GLU A 459 -12.55 18.16 19.24
CA GLU A 459 -12.70 17.37 20.46
C GLU A 459 -14.19 17.06 20.72
N ASP A 460 -14.64 15.87 20.31
CA ASP A 460 -15.91 15.33 20.82
C ASP A 460 -15.66 14.46 22.07
N ASP A 461 -16.21 14.89 23.20
CA ASP A 461 -16.29 14.08 24.42
C ASP A 461 -17.27 12.92 24.20
N ILE A 462 -16.75 11.77 23.76
CA ILE A 462 -17.56 10.56 23.62
C ILE A 462 -17.58 9.79 24.95
N ALA A 463 -18.69 9.90 25.66
CA ALA A 463 -18.96 9.10 26.85
C ALA A 463 -19.77 7.83 26.49
N TYR A 464 -19.33 6.67 26.99
CA TYR A 464 -20.15 5.46 26.96
C TYR A 464 -21.22 5.53 28.06
N GLU A 465 -22.47 5.82 27.66
CA GLU A 465 -23.62 5.77 28.57
C GLU A 465 -24.54 4.58 28.22
N PRO A 466 -24.19 3.34 28.62
CA PRO A 466 -25.06 2.21 28.37
C PRO A 466 -26.37 2.38 29.14
N GLY A 467 -27.50 2.30 28.43
CA GLY A 467 -28.80 2.20 29.07
C GLY A 467 -28.94 0.88 29.84
N GLY A 468 -29.62 0.91 30.99
CA GLY A 468 -29.98 -0.28 31.75
C GLY A 468 -28.97 -0.69 32.83
N HIS A 469 -28.97 -1.99 33.19
CA HIS A 469 -28.07 -2.54 34.20
C HIS A 469 -26.81 -3.11 33.54
N ILE A 470 -25.66 -2.58 33.91
CA ILE A 470 -24.35 -3.09 33.49
C ILE A 470 -23.98 -4.29 34.37
N ALA A 471 -23.64 -5.42 33.75
CA ALA A 471 -23.03 -6.56 34.43
C ALA A 471 -21.62 -6.76 33.89
N TYR A 472 -20.66 -7.01 34.77
CA TYR A 472 -19.30 -7.36 34.39
C TYR A 472 -19.18 -8.88 34.35
N LEU A 473 -18.68 -9.43 33.25
CA LEU A 473 -18.25 -10.82 33.19
C LEU A 473 -16.78 -10.84 33.57
N GLU A 474 -16.48 -11.28 34.79
CA GLU A 474 -15.10 -11.54 35.22
C GLU A 474 -14.75 -12.96 34.77
N ASP A 475 -13.92 -13.10 33.74
CA ASP A 475 -13.22 -14.34 33.44
C ASP A 475 -11.81 -14.27 34.04
N PRO A 476 -11.57 -14.87 35.22
CA PRO A 476 -10.29 -14.78 35.91
C PRO A 476 -9.19 -15.61 35.22
N GLN A 477 -9.52 -16.44 34.22
CA GLN A 477 -8.52 -17.21 33.47
C GLN A 477 -8.14 -16.49 32.17
N ARG A 478 -7.33 -15.43 32.31
CA ARG A 478 -6.49 -15.02 31.18
C ARG A 478 -5.41 -16.09 30.97
N VAL A 479 -5.43 -16.75 29.82
CA VAL A 479 -4.27 -17.51 29.35
C VAL A 479 -3.35 -16.49 28.68
N SER A 480 -2.28 -16.11 29.36
CA SER A 480 -1.17 -15.35 28.77
C SER A 480 0.04 -16.26 28.64
N SER A 481 0.82 -16.03 27.58
CA SER A 481 2.18 -16.53 27.45
C SER A 481 3.03 -15.28 27.35
N ASP A 482 4.02 -15.11 28.24
CA ASP A 482 4.88 -13.92 28.25
C ASP A 482 5.86 -13.91 27.08
N GLY A 483 5.82 -14.94 26.21
CA GLY A 483 6.97 -15.28 25.38
C GLY A 483 8.14 -15.74 26.26
N GLU A 484 9.19 -16.26 25.65
CA GLU A 484 10.48 -16.37 26.34
C GLU A 484 11.44 -15.38 25.68
N ASP A 485 12.07 -14.53 26.50
CA ASP A 485 13.16 -13.67 26.01
C ASP A 485 14.27 -14.54 25.42
N PHE A 486 14.63 -14.25 24.17
CA PHE A 486 15.80 -14.87 23.56
C PHE A 486 17.08 -14.34 24.22
N VAL A 487 17.64 -15.11 25.16
CA VAL A 487 18.90 -14.74 25.82
C VAL A 487 20.07 -15.12 24.92
N VAL A 488 20.54 -14.15 24.13
CA VAL A 488 21.83 -14.28 23.44
C VAL A 488 22.95 -14.07 24.46
N PRO A 489 23.95 -14.96 24.56
CA PRO A 489 25.13 -14.70 25.39
C PRO A 489 25.80 -13.38 24.98
N PRO A 490 26.18 -12.49 25.90
CA PRO A 490 26.71 -11.16 25.56
C PRO A 490 27.95 -11.19 24.63
N ASP A 491 28.71 -12.28 24.69
CA ASP A 491 29.96 -12.52 23.98
C ASP A 491 29.79 -12.91 22.51
N VAL A 492 28.58 -13.25 22.04
CA VAL A 492 28.38 -13.61 20.63
C VAL A 492 28.18 -12.41 19.71
N HIS A 493 27.79 -11.24 20.23
CA HIS A 493 27.72 -9.99 19.46
C HIS A 493 29.10 -9.49 19.00
N ASP A 494 30.18 -9.99 19.61
CA ASP A 494 31.57 -9.69 19.20
C ASP A 494 32.00 -10.49 17.96
N LEU A 495 31.24 -11.50 17.54
CA LEU A 495 31.54 -12.30 16.35
C LEU A 495 31.23 -11.50 15.06
N PRO A 496 32.01 -11.69 13.98
CA PRO A 496 31.69 -11.12 12.68
C PRO A 496 30.43 -11.75 12.07
N THR A 497 29.75 -11.02 11.19
CA THR A 497 28.72 -11.59 10.32
C THR A 497 29.36 -12.39 9.19
N GLN A 498 28.63 -13.39 8.71
CA GLN A 498 28.99 -14.11 7.50
C GLN A 498 29.05 -13.14 6.31
N ARG A 499 29.98 -13.38 5.39
CA ARG A 499 30.05 -12.59 4.15
C ARG A 499 28.83 -12.89 3.27
N ASN A 500 28.26 -11.83 2.70
CA ASN A 500 27.17 -11.93 1.73
C ASN A 500 27.51 -12.87 0.57
N ILE A 501 26.49 -13.54 0.06
CA ILE A 501 26.55 -14.40 -1.12
C ILE A 501 25.99 -13.60 -2.29
N GLU A 502 26.86 -13.07 -3.15
CA GLU A 502 26.48 -12.17 -4.24
C GLU A 502 26.48 -12.90 -5.59
N GLY A 503 25.49 -12.61 -6.44
CA GLY A 503 25.61 -12.76 -7.89
C GLY A 503 25.48 -14.19 -8.42
N THR A 504 24.73 -15.06 -7.73
CA THR A 504 24.50 -16.41 -8.26
C THR A 504 23.39 -16.35 -9.31
N GLU A 505 23.74 -16.58 -10.57
CA GLU A 505 22.79 -16.76 -11.65
C GLU A 505 22.36 -18.23 -11.76
N VAL A 506 21.07 -18.49 -11.61
CA VAL A 506 20.48 -19.84 -11.75
C VAL A 506 19.47 -19.83 -12.88
N THR A 507 19.47 -20.87 -13.71
CA THR A 507 18.55 -21.03 -14.84
C THR A 507 17.67 -22.25 -14.65
N GLY A 508 16.36 -22.08 -14.80
CA GLY A 508 15.35 -23.14 -14.68
C GLY A 508 14.92 -23.41 -13.24
N ALA A 509 14.09 -24.44 -13.04
CA ALA A 509 13.53 -24.83 -11.74
C ALA A 509 14.55 -25.38 -10.72
N GLN A 510 15.85 -25.32 -11.02
CA GLN A 510 16.88 -25.81 -10.13
C GLN A 510 16.98 -24.86 -8.94
N GLY A 511 16.75 -25.38 -7.74
CA GLY A 511 16.91 -24.61 -6.52
C GLY A 511 18.36 -24.19 -6.27
N PHE A 512 18.56 -23.17 -5.45
CA PHE A 512 19.86 -22.68 -5.02
C PHE A 512 20.11 -23.04 -3.56
N GLU A 513 21.07 -23.93 -3.29
CA GLU A 513 21.48 -24.30 -1.94
C GLU A 513 22.68 -23.47 -1.46
N PHE A 514 22.64 -23.04 -0.21
CA PHE A 514 23.71 -22.29 0.43
C PHE A 514 23.82 -22.60 1.93
N GLU A 515 24.99 -22.33 2.51
CA GLU A 515 25.27 -22.58 3.93
C GLU A 515 25.19 -21.27 4.73
N VAL A 516 24.46 -21.30 5.84
CA VAL A 516 24.45 -20.26 6.88
C VAL A 516 25.31 -20.72 8.05
N LYS A 517 26.30 -19.92 8.41
CA LYS A 517 27.30 -20.19 9.46
C LYS A 517 26.90 -19.51 10.76
N GLY A 518 26.96 -20.26 11.86
CA GLY A 518 26.68 -19.75 13.20
C GLY A 518 27.89 -19.62 14.12
N ILE A 519 27.60 -19.51 15.41
CA ILE A 519 28.59 -19.39 16.49
C ILE A 519 29.66 -20.51 16.45
N PRO A 520 29.33 -21.78 16.16
CA PRO A 520 30.35 -22.85 16.03
C PRO A 520 31.41 -22.56 14.97
N HIS A 521 31.05 -21.77 13.95
CA HIS A 521 31.92 -21.35 12.86
C HIS A 521 32.62 -20.01 13.10
N GLY A 522 32.41 -19.39 14.26
CA GLY A 522 32.92 -18.06 14.60
C GLY A 522 32.17 -16.91 13.93
N PHE A 523 30.89 -17.12 13.56
CA PHE A 523 30.03 -16.09 12.98
C PHE A 523 28.77 -15.88 13.83
N PHE A 524 28.22 -14.67 13.79
CA PHE A 524 26.89 -14.38 14.32
C PHE A 524 26.13 -13.55 13.29
N ASN A 525 25.06 -14.14 12.74
CA ASN A 525 24.17 -13.47 11.79
C ASN A 525 22.89 -13.13 12.53
N GLN A 526 22.67 -11.84 12.80
CA GLN A 526 21.47 -11.41 13.49
C GLN A 526 20.29 -11.23 12.53
N GLY A 527 20.56 -10.95 11.26
CA GLY A 527 19.58 -10.98 10.18
C GLY A 527 20.12 -11.63 8.92
N MET A 528 19.21 -12.14 8.10
CA MET A 528 19.47 -12.59 6.74
C MET A 528 18.39 -12.05 5.78
N THR A 529 18.82 -11.51 4.64
CA THR A 529 17.93 -11.09 3.56
C THR A 529 18.29 -11.89 2.30
N VAL A 530 17.31 -12.53 1.70
CA VAL A 530 17.43 -13.25 0.43
C VAL A 530 16.68 -12.46 -0.63
N GLN A 531 17.40 -11.85 -1.57
CA GLN A 531 16.84 -11.12 -2.69
C GLN A 531 17.03 -11.89 -3.99
N ALA A 532 15.94 -12.10 -4.73
CA ALA A 532 15.93 -12.60 -6.09
C ALA A 532 15.66 -11.45 -7.06
N THR A 533 16.44 -11.36 -8.13
CA THR A 533 16.23 -10.43 -9.25
C THR A 533 16.09 -11.22 -10.52
N PHE A 534 14.98 -11.01 -11.22
CA PHE A 534 14.63 -11.80 -12.39
C PHE A 534 14.93 -11.06 -13.68
N THR A 535 15.40 -11.78 -14.72
CA THR A 535 15.48 -11.17 -16.05
C THR A 535 14.10 -10.75 -16.54
N ASN A 536 13.99 -9.50 -16.96
CA ASN A 536 12.79 -8.90 -17.53
C ASN A 536 13.20 -8.00 -18.71
N ALA A 537 12.26 -7.80 -19.64
CA ALA A 537 12.39 -6.78 -20.65
C ALA A 537 11.56 -5.58 -20.19
N ARG A 538 12.21 -4.48 -19.77
CA ARG A 538 11.55 -3.25 -19.31
C ARG A 538 10.66 -3.43 -18.07
N ALA A 539 11.12 -4.17 -17.07
CA ALA A 539 10.34 -4.53 -15.86
C ALA A 539 9.06 -5.34 -16.14
N ILE A 540 8.93 -5.90 -17.35
CA ILE A 540 7.90 -6.89 -17.73
C ILE A 540 8.62 -8.22 -17.93
N GLY A 541 8.22 -9.24 -17.16
CA GLY A 541 8.80 -10.57 -17.25
C GLY A 541 8.81 -11.09 -18.69
N VAL A 542 9.88 -11.77 -19.09
CA VAL A 542 10.03 -12.36 -20.43
C VAL A 542 9.06 -13.55 -20.54
N GLY A 543 7.78 -13.25 -20.73
CA GLY A 543 6.66 -14.19 -20.74
C GLY A 543 5.35 -13.58 -21.27
N ALA A 544 5.27 -12.26 -21.43
CA ALA A 544 4.06 -11.55 -21.88
C ALA A 544 3.50 -11.94 -23.27
N GLY A 545 4.20 -12.80 -24.03
CA GLY A 545 3.69 -13.41 -25.27
C GLY A 545 3.21 -14.86 -25.15
N ALA A 546 3.40 -15.51 -24.00
CA ALA A 546 3.20 -16.95 -23.82
C ALA A 546 2.73 -17.28 -22.40
N GLY A 547 1.62 -16.69 -21.97
CA GLY A 547 1.03 -17.01 -20.68
C GLY A 547 1.75 -16.29 -19.53
N ILE A 548 0.91 -15.73 -18.69
CA ILE A 548 1.17 -15.38 -17.32
C ILE A 548 1.95 -16.50 -16.61
N ILE A 549 2.99 -16.15 -15.84
CA ILE A 549 3.78 -17.10 -15.04
C ILE A 549 3.67 -16.67 -13.59
N ASP A 550 3.00 -17.47 -12.76
CA ASP A 550 3.07 -17.32 -11.31
C ASP A 550 4.50 -17.58 -10.85
N VAL A 551 5.01 -16.80 -9.90
CA VAL A 551 6.34 -16.99 -9.35
C VAL A 551 6.21 -17.03 -7.83
N ASP A 552 6.51 -18.20 -7.30
CA ASP A 552 6.77 -18.37 -5.86
C ASP A 552 8.26 -18.49 -5.66
N LEU A 553 8.79 -17.76 -4.68
CA LEU A 553 10.12 -17.99 -4.13
C LEU A 553 9.94 -18.63 -2.77
N VAL A 554 10.49 -19.83 -2.58
CA VAL A 554 10.43 -20.52 -1.30
C VAL A 554 11.83 -20.66 -0.75
N LEU A 555 12.01 -20.32 0.52
CA LEU A 555 13.22 -20.56 1.28
C LEU A 555 12.96 -21.72 2.24
N ASP A 556 13.69 -22.82 2.05
CA ASP A 556 13.69 -23.96 2.94
C ASP A 556 14.95 -23.97 3.83
N TYR A 557 14.81 -24.48 5.04
CA TYR A 557 15.90 -24.96 5.89
C TYR A 557 16.02 -26.48 5.77
N CYS A 558 17.19 -26.95 5.37
CA CYS A 558 17.50 -28.37 5.11
C CYS A 558 18.23 -29.05 6.27
N GLY A 559 18.27 -28.41 7.44
CA GLY A 559 18.96 -28.94 8.62
C GLY A 559 20.43 -28.53 8.74
N PRO A 560 21.11 -28.99 9.81
CA PRO A 560 22.50 -28.65 10.09
C PRO A 560 23.44 -29.18 9.00
N ALA A 561 24.57 -28.52 8.81
CA ALA A 561 25.60 -28.99 7.87
C ALA A 561 26.09 -30.39 8.26
N PRO A 562 26.48 -31.26 7.30
CA PRO A 562 26.90 -32.63 7.59
C PRO A 562 28.03 -32.68 8.63
N GLY A 563 27.72 -33.21 9.82
CA GLY A 563 28.67 -33.37 10.93
C GLY A 563 28.49 -32.42 12.12
N GLU A 564 27.45 -31.60 12.14
CA GLU A 564 27.15 -30.67 13.23
C GLU A 564 25.93 -31.07 14.08
N GLU A 565 25.98 -30.80 15.38
CA GLU A 565 24.82 -30.93 16.28
C GLU A 565 23.94 -29.67 16.21
N LEU A 566 22.62 -29.85 16.27
CA LEU A 566 21.63 -28.78 16.36
C LEU A 566 21.87 -27.94 17.63
N PHE A 567 22.29 -26.69 17.46
CA PHE A 567 22.06 -25.68 18.49
C PHE A 567 20.60 -25.24 18.32
N LEU A 568 19.70 -25.88 19.08
CA LEU A 568 18.29 -25.50 19.14
C LEU A 568 18.19 -24.05 19.65
N THR A 569 18.09 -23.10 18.73
CA THR A 569 17.32 -21.88 18.93
C THR A 569 15.88 -22.20 18.53
N HIS A 570 14.90 -21.75 19.31
CA HIS A 570 13.54 -22.29 19.36
C HIS A 570 12.65 -22.01 18.11
N GLN A 571 13.17 -22.02 16.88
CA GLN A 571 12.36 -21.86 15.66
C GLN A 571 11.58 -23.13 15.25
N HIS A 572 11.81 -24.27 15.93
CA HIS A 572 11.01 -25.48 15.75
C HIS A 572 10.55 -26.03 17.10
N SER A 573 9.33 -25.69 17.50
CA SER A 573 8.53 -26.59 18.32
C SER A 573 7.10 -26.54 17.84
N HIS A 574 6.74 -27.40 16.90
CA HIS A 574 5.49 -28.16 16.91
C HIS A 574 5.52 -29.19 15.80
N GLU A 575 6.32 -30.24 15.99
CA GLU A 575 6.07 -31.51 15.32
C GLU A 575 5.96 -32.62 16.37
N VAL A 576 4.82 -33.31 16.34
CA VAL A 576 4.58 -34.66 16.88
C VAL A 576 4.50 -34.79 18.42
N LEU A 577 3.38 -34.36 19.01
CA LEU A 577 2.90 -34.98 20.27
C LEU A 577 1.37 -34.95 20.38
N LEU A 578 0.69 -35.48 19.36
CA LEU A 578 -0.75 -35.76 19.43
C LEU A 578 -1.10 -37.19 19.00
N ASP A 579 -0.16 -38.13 19.14
CA ASP A 579 -0.41 -39.53 18.82
C ASP A 579 -0.78 -40.41 20.02
N HIS A 580 -1.00 -39.86 21.23
CA HIS A 580 -1.20 -40.67 22.45
C HIS A 580 -2.35 -40.26 23.41
N VAL A 581 -3.39 -39.55 22.98
CA VAL A 581 -4.55 -39.25 23.88
C VAL A 581 -5.95 -39.54 23.30
N VAL A 582 -6.11 -40.09 22.08
CA VAL A 582 -7.44 -40.55 21.61
C VAL A 582 -7.48 -42.07 21.47
N ALA A 583 -7.45 -42.74 22.62
CA ALA A 583 -7.82 -44.14 22.74
C ALA A 583 -8.90 -44.31 23.83
N ALA A 584 -10.02 -43.62 23.69
CA ALA A 584 -11.29 -43.98 24.35
C ALA A 584 -12.47 -43.19 23.78
N HIS A 585 -13.04 -43.69 22.69
CA HIS A 585 -14.49 -43.86 22.44
C HIS A 585 -14.78 -43.76 20.94
N GLY A 586 -15.05 -44.92 20.34
CA GLY A 586 -15.64 -44.98 19.01
C GLY A 586 -17.12 -44.59 19.05
N ASP A 587 -17.65 -44.07 17.94
CA ASP A 587 -18.40 -44.91 17.00
C ASP A 587 -18.56 -44.18 15.65
N ALA A 588 -18.89 -44.96 14.62
CA ALA A 588 -18.82 -44.65 13.20
C ALA A 588 -19.85 -43.64 12.66
N GLY A 589 -19.52 -43.01 11.52
CA GLY A 589 -20.49 -42.30 10.66
C GLY A 589 -19.85 -41.58 9.49
N GLU A 590 -19.90 -42.21 8.31
CA GLU A 590 -19.48 -41.69 6.99
C GLU A 590 -20.03 -40.30 6.66
N HIS A 591 -19.20 -39.41 6.09
CA HIS A 591 -19.51 -38.70 4.83
C HIS A 591 -18.22 -38.08 4.25
N ALA A 592 -17.82 -38.63 3.10
CA ALA A 592 -16.71 -38.18 2.29
C ALA A 592 -17.09 -36.94 1.46
N GLY A 593 -16.13 -36.02 1.32
CA GLY A 593 -16.18 -34.84 0.48
C GLY A 593 -14.79 -34.24 0.36
N ASP A 594 -13.88 -34.97 -0.30
CA ASP A 594 -12.49 -34.59 -0.53
C ASP A 594 -12.40 -33.29 -1.35
N ALA A 595 -11.95 -32.20 -0.70
CA ALA A 595 -11.17 -31.15 -1.34
C ALA A 595 -9.72 -31.34 -0.88
N ALA A 596 -9.06 -32.34 -1.45
CA ALA A 596 -7.63 -32.54 -1.26
C ALA A 596 -6.87 -31.38 -1.92
N HIS A 597 -6.25 -30.53 -1.10
CA HIS A 597 -5.08 -29.78 -1.54
C HIS A 597 -4.05 -30.80 -2.01
N ALA A 598 -3.67 -30.71 -3.29
CA ALA A 598 -2.65 -31.55 -3.88
C ALA A 598 -1.30 -31.19 -3.25
N GLY A 599 -0.93 -31.91 -2.19
CA GLY A 599 0.46 -32.08 -1.79
C GLY A 599 1.18 -32.86 -2.87
N GLU A 600 1.93 -32.16 -3.72
CA GLU A 600 2.97 -32.78 -4.52
C GLU A 600 4.11 -33.26 -3.61
N ALA A 601 4.75 -34.34 -4.03
CA ALA A 601 5.62 -35.22 -3.25
C ALA A 601 6.67 -34.49 -2.38
N THR A 602 6.71 -34.88 -1.10
CA THR A 602 7.67 -34.42 -0.08
C THR A 602 9.11 -34.74 -0.47
N ASP A 603 9.91 -33.69 -0.63
CA ASP A 603 11.37 -33.72 -0.57
C ASP A 603 11.77 -33.80 0.92
N GLN A 604 12.02 -35.02 1.40
CA GLN A 604 11.89 -35.40 2.82
C GLN A 604 12.87 -34.77 3.83
N ASP A 605 13.76 -33.86 3.44
CA ASP A 605 14.84 -33.36 4.31
C ASP A 605 14.87 -31.82 4.51
N CYS A 606 13.94 -31.04 3.93
CA CYS A 606 13.91 -29.58 4.14
C CYS A 606 12.52 -29.06 4.54
N THR A 607 12.50 -28.10 5.45
CA THR A 607 11.30 -27.42 5.96
C THR A 607 11.21 -26.02 5.39
N GLU A 608 10.06 -25.64 4.86
CA GLU A 608 9.79 -24.28 4.42
C GLU A 608 9.79 -23.32 5.62
N ILE A 609 10.58 -22.25 5.54
CA ILE A 609 10.76 -21.25 6.61
C ILE A 609 10.47 -19.82 6.15
N GLY A 610 10.31 -19.62 4.85
CA GLY A 610 9.86 -18.36 4.27
C GLY A 610 9.38 -18.57 2.84
N ARG A 611 8.33 -17.85 2.46
CA ARG A 611 7.79 -17.86 1.10
C ARG A 611 7.44 -16.45 0.69
N TYR A 612 7.73 -16.16 -0.58
CA TYR A 612 7.23 -15.03 -1.31
C TYR A 612 6.21 -15.52 -2.34
N PHE A 613 5.03 -14.90 -2.40
CA PHE A 613 3.89 -15.33 -3.22
C PHE A 613 3.46 -14.29 -4.27
N ASN A 614 3.04 -14.77 -5.45
CA ASN A 614 2.38 -13.93 -6.46
C ASN A 614 0.85 -13.91 -6.30
N GLN A 615 0.29 -12.80 -5.79
CA GLN A 615 -1.16 -12.70 -5.56
C GLN A 615 -2.03 -12.67 -6.80
N SER A 616 -1.47 -12.40 -7.98
CA SER A 616 -2.29 -12.41 -9.18
C SER A 616 -1.52 -12.85 -10.41
N PRO A 617 -2.08 -13.81 -11.17
CA PRO A 617 -1.58 -14.16 -12.48
C PRO A 617 -1.51 -12.92 -13.42
N ILE A 618 -2.30 -11.88 -13.19
CA ILE A 618 -2.39 -10.75 -14.13
C ILE A 618 -1.10 -9.90 -14.18
N TYR A 619 -0.22 -10.00 -13.18
CA TYR A 619 0.96 -9.14 -13.05
C TYR A 619 2.29 -9.86 -13.26
N SER A 620 3.22 -9.18 -13.91
CA SER A 620 4.58 -9.68 -14.12
C SER A 620 5.50 -9.28 -12.97
N GLN A 621 6.04 -10.26 -12.24
CA GLN A 621 6.98 -10.01 -11.16
C GLN A 621 8.42 -9.85 -11.66
N ALA A 622 9.15 -8.97 -10.98
CA ALA A 622 10.47 -8.52 -11.42
C ALA A 622 11.58 -8.86 -10.40
N GLY A 623 11.21 -9.21 -9.17
CA GLY A 623 12.10 -9.78 -8.15
C GLY A 623 11.31 -10.52 -7.05
N ALA A 624 11.99 -10.84 -5.97
CA ALA A 624 11.39 -11.31 -4.72
C ALA A 624 12.37 -11.02 -3.58
N GLN A 625 11.88 -10.85 -2.36
CA GLN A 625 12.70 -10.70 -1.17
C GLN A 625 12.09 -11.49 -0.03
N ILE A 626 12.93 -12.14 0.76
CA ILE A 626 12.58 -12.84 2.01
C ILE A 626 13.59 -12.38 3.05
N GLU A 627 13.13 -11.97 4.22
CA GLU A 627 13.99 -11.60 5.35
C GLU A 627 13.82 -12.64 6.46
N ILE A 628 14.83 -12.79 7.32
CA ILE A 628 14.77 -13.70 8.47
C ILE A 628 15.59 -13.08 9.59
N ASN A 629 14.97 -12.92 10.76
CA ASN A 629 15.70 -12.61 11.98
C ASN A 629 16.33 -13.88 12.56
N ARG A 630 17.61 -13.78 12.93
CA ARG A 630 18.38 -14.81 13.64
C ARG A 630 18.34 -16.18 12.92
N PRO A 631 18.75 -16.23 11.64
CA PRO A 631 18.72 -17.48 10.88
C PRO A 631 19.53 -18.57 11.57
N GLN A 632 18.97 -19.78 11.62
CA GLN A 632 19.67 -20.95 12.15
C GLN A 632 20.91 -21.28 11.32
N PRO A 633 21.99 -21.78 11.94
CA PRO A 633 23.11 -22.34 11.19
C PRO A 633 22.69 -23.63 10.47
N GLY A 634 23.10 -23.81 9.23
CA GLY A 634 22.81 -25.01 8.45
C GLY A 634 22.68 -24.75 6.96
N ILE A 635 22.11 -25.73 6.26
CA ILE A 635 21.89 -25.68 4.82
C ILE A 635 20.52 -25.06 4.54
N TYR A 636 20.50 -24.09 3.65
CA TYR A 636 19.30 -23.42 3.17
C TYR A 636 19.15 -23.70 1.69
N ARG A 637 17.92 -23.71 1.22
CA ARG A 637 17.60 -23.92 -0.19
C ARG A 637 16.53 -22.96 -0.66
N ILE A 638 16.81 -22.28 -1.76
CA ILE A 638 15.83 -21.48 -2.47
C ILE A 638 15.20 -22.33 -3.57
N ARG A 639 13.87 -22.43 -3.62
CA ARG A 639 13.13 -23.04 -4.72
C ARG A 639 12.34 -21.98 -5.48
N GLN A 640 12.27 -22.15 -6.80
CA GLN A 640 11.32 -21.44 -7.67
C GLN A 640 10.31 -22.44 -8.22
N ASN A 641 9.13 -21.99 -8.63
CA ASN A 641 8.21 -22.88 -9.33
C ASN A 641 8.77 -23.33 -10.69
N GLU A 642 8.28 -24.47 -11.19
CA GLU A 642 8.78 -25.09 -12.42
C GLU A 642 8.48 -24.30 -13.71
N GLN A 643 7.61 -23.29 -13.64
CA GLN A 643 7.15 -22.55 -14.81
C GLN A 643 8.13 -21.45 -15.24
N ARG A 644 9.20 -21.20 -14.47
CA ARG A 644 10.21 -20.20 -14.80
C ARG A 644 11.45 -20.80 -15.47
N LEU A 645 11.73 -20.33 -16.69
CA LEU A 645 12.87 -20.78 -17.51
C LEU A 645 13.99 -19.73 -17.67
N GLY A 646 13.77 -18.50 -17.20
CA GLY A 646 14.72 -17.38 -17.34
C GLY A 646 15.76 -17.33 -16.20
N PRO A 647 16.94 -16.72 -16.43
CA PRO A 647 17.94 -16.56 -15.38
C PRO A 647 17.43 -15.69 -14.23
N THR A 648 17.78 -16.12 -13.01
CA THR A 648 17.56 -15.37 -11.77
C THR A 648 18.88 -15.11 -11.09
N ARG A 649 19.11 -13.86 -10.67
CA ARG A 649 20.22 -13.49 -9.80
C ARG A 649 19.78 -13.50 -8.35
N TYR A 650 20.52 -14.21 -7.51
CA TYR A 650 20.35 -14.20 -6.06
C TYR A 650 21.40 -13.36 -5.35
N GLU A 651 20.97 -12.65 -4.32
CA GLU A 651 21.81 -12.00 -3.32
C GLU A 651 21.34 -12.41 -1.93
N VAL A 652 22.24 -12.95 -1.11
CA VAL A 652 21.97 -13.27 0.29
C VAL A 652 22.85 -12.38 1.15
N ALA A 653 22.24 -11.47 1.89
CA ALA A 653 22.92 -10.54 2.79
C ALA A 653 22.77 -10.99 4.24
N PHE A 654 23.84 -10.86 5.03
CA PHE A 654 23.84 -11.14 6.47
C PHE A 654 24.17 -9.88 7.26
N THR A 655 23.34 -9.55 8.25
CA THR A 655 23.42 -8.30 9.02
C THR A 655 23.80 -8.55 10.48
N ARG A 656 24.43 -7.54 11.08
CA ARG A 656 24.79 -7.51 12.50
C ARG A 656 23.60 -7.19 13.39
N ASP A 657 22.64 -6.46 12.85
CA ASP A 657 21.36 -6.16 13.46
C ASP A 657 20.32 -7.15 12.94
N ASP A 658 19.16 -7.22 13.59
CA ASP A 658 18.01 -7.96 13.08
C ASP A 658 17.73 -7.48 11.63
N ALA A 659 17.42 -8.41 10.72
CA ALA A 659 17.01 -8.05 9.36
C ALA A 659 15.78 -7.13 9.41
N ILE A 660 14.95 -7.32 10.44
CA ILE A 660 13.77 -6.52 10.78
C ILE A 660 13.96 -5.97 12.20
N PRO A 661 14.37 -4.69 12.35
CA PRO A 661 14.61 -4.07 13.66
C PRO A 661 13.35 -3.91 14.50
N GLY A 662 13.43 -4.25 15.80
CA GLY A 662 12.31 -4.08 16.76
C GLY A 662 11.39 -5.30 16.90
N TRP A 663 11.76 -6.43 16.29
CA TRP A 663 11.02 -7.69 16.33
C TRP A 663 11.85 -8.78 17.00
N SER A 664 11.69 -8.96 18.32
CA SER A 664 12.27 -10.10 19.03
C SER A 664 11.59 -11.44 18.69
N ASP A 665 10.38 -11.39 18.10
CA ASP A 665 9.44 -12.50 18.05
C ASP A 665 8.91 -12.74 16.62
N GLN A 666 9.76 -13.20 15.71
CA GLN A 666 9.30 -13.92 14.52
C GLN A 666 8.86 -15.33 14.94
N ALA A 667 7.70 -15.43 15.58
CA ALA A 667 7.00 -16.69 15.70
C ALA A 667 5.71 -16.58 14.87
N PRO A 668 5.54 -17.38 13.80
CA PRO A 668 4.24 -17.53 13.19
C PRO A 668 3.31 -18.14 14.24
N TYR A 669 2.35 -17.36 14.73
CA TYR A 669 1.28 -17.87 15.57
C TYR A 669 0.08 -18.15 14.67
N ASP A 670 -0.38 -19.40 14.64
CA ASP A 670 -1.72 -19.71 14.13
C ASP A 670 -2.76 -19.21 15.15
N VAL A 671 -3.22 -17.98 14.94
CA VAL A 671 -4.32 -17.37 15.70
C VAL A 671 -5.67 -17.58 15.02
N SER A 672 -5.75 -18.39 13.97
CA SER A 672 -7.01 -18.69 13.30
C SER A 672 -7.80 -19.78 14.03
N ARG A 673 -8.14 -19.57 15.29
CA ARG A 673 -9.29 -20.28 15.90
C ARG A 673 -10.60 -19.71 15.34
N THR A 674 -10.82 -19.86 14.04
CA THR A 674 -12.18 -19.84 13.46
C THR A 674 -13.06 -20.93 14.09
N ASP A 675 -12.44 -21.91 14.76
CA ASP A 675 -13.11 -22.85 15.67
C ASP A 675 -13.88 -22.16 16.80
N PHE A 676 -13.54 -20.93 17.22
CA PHE A 676 -14.36 -20.14 18.16
C PHE A 676 -15.78 -19.92 17.63
N PHE A 677 -15.92 -19.63 16.33
CA PHE A 677 -17.23 -19.49 15.69
C PHE A 677 -17.96 -20.85 15.57
N ARG A 678 -17.22 -21.95 15.37
CA ARG A 678 -17.80 -23.30 15.40
C ARG A 678 -18.26 -23.71 16.80
N GLU A 679 -17.54 -23.29 17.85
CA GLU A 679 -17.92 -23.47 19.24
C GLU A 679 -19.09 -22.58 19.66
N LEU A 680 -19.29 -21.43 19.02
CA LEU A 680 -20.46 -20.57 19.23
C LEU A 680 -21.74 -21.14 18.60
N ASN A 681 -21.64 -21.91 17.51
CA ASN A 681 -22.79 -22.58 16.88
C ASN A 681 -23.53 -23.55 17.79
N ARG A 682 -22.97 -23.97 18.94
CA ARG A 682 -23.70 -24.79 19.93
C ARG A 682 -24.62 -23.96 20.84
N PHE A 683 -24.51 -22.63 20.78
CA PHE A 683 -25.27 -21.67 21.59
C PHE A 683 -26.26 -20.82 20.79
N VAL A 684 -26.27 -20.95 19.45
CA VAL A 684 -27.27 -20.41 18.52
C VAL A 684 -28.12 -21.57 18.03
#